data_AF-A0A9P1ACN3-F1
#
_entry.id   AF-A0A9P1ACN3-F1
#
_cell.length_a   1.000
_cell.length_b   1.000
_cell.length_c   1.000
_cell.angle_alpha   90.00
_cell.angle_beta   90.00
_cell.angle_gamma   90.00
#
_symmetry.space_group_name_H-M   'P 1'
#
loop_
_entity.id
_entity.type
_entity.pdbx_description
1 polymer ?
#
loop_
_entity_poly.entity_id
_entity_poly.type
_entity_poly.pdbx_seq_one_letter_code
_entity_poly.pdbx_strand_id
1 'polypeptide(L)'
;MGGTLCCCCRSASEENQQLTDVILSRQPPPPETCRGSLLVFINPHSGRGKSLETFAHTVGPKLDKNLIRYEVVVTTGPNHAKNVLMTKTDLGKFNGVLILSGDGLVFEALNGILCREDAFRIFPTLPIGIVPSGSGNGLLCSVLAKYGTKMEEKAVMQRALEISTSATAKAESVALHAVKTDSQTYASFLSIGWGLMADIDIESEKWRRSLGAHRFSLSGLIRSFALRTYKGKLTYRIYKPKSFKPSSNVFSIYEKTMEQRVEELSEKAEKLSLEDDAEEKPVPLERWTLHDEDEKSEEELVTIEEDFINVYAVTLSHISADGPFAPTAKLEDNRIHLSYILKKDVKTRVDIARYLLAIEKQTHLDLPFVQHFEVSTMTLDVLSEGSYVVLDGEMLQNRAVRSLHHTSKRLFNWRDSMQEGTFSADVHETKPTHIIVGAGSAGCVLANRLTEDPSNRVLLIEAGPVDHRWDWRIHMPAALMYNLCSETYNWHYHTTAQKNLGNRVFYWPRGRVWGGSSTLNAMCYVRGHAFDYDRWEKEGAVGWNYANCLPYFKKAETYSHSTGETDAYRGHNGPLHVSRANADNPLHKAWLKVGDEHPIGKTEDMNGEKQEGISTMDMNIHKGERWSASKAYVHPIRSRPNLITSSGITCTRVLFDKTRAIGIEFIRKLNFVGTDSIDSYSREKVYCQGDVILSGGAINTPQILMLSGVGPAAHLRSHEIPVVVDLPGVGQNLQDHLEIYVQQECTQPVTLYDKSSWKFPHNMIKIGLEWFTNRTGLGASSHLETGGFARSDQSVSHPDIQFHFLPSTVHDDGRTSGTCHGYQVHVGPMRSQSKGYVMLQANDPRRAPIINPNYMDEDADWREFRKCIRVSRELFASKAFDEFRGKELAPGVETQSDADIDRFVKEKAASAYHPSCTCKMGSKTDRMAVVDPESMTVYGTENLKVVDASVMPSIVSGNLNAPVMMMAERAADLIKHKKQILPPSAANVWKHN
;
A
#
# COMPACT_ATOMS: atom_id res chain seq x y z
N MET A 1 -1.37 -21.04 -37.82
CA MET A 1 -2.57 -21.76 -38.33
C MET A 1 -3.74 -20.79 -38.22
N GLY A 2 -4.30 -20.38 -39.36
CA GLY A 2 -5.49 -19.54 -39.40
C GLY A 2 -6.71 -20.34 -38.94
N GLY A 3 -7.44 -19.81 -37.97
CA GLY A 3 -8.73 -20.32 -37.52
C GLY A 3 -9.85 -19.51 -38.16
N THR A 4 -10.57 -20.14 -39.08
CA THR A 4 -11.75 -19.64 -39.78
C THR A 4 -12.85 -19.30 -38.77
N LEU A 5 -13.12 -18.01 -38.56
CA LEU A 5 -14.35 -17.55 -37.91
C LEU A 5 -15.53 -17.87 -38.85
N CYS A 6 -16.44 -18.71 -38.38
CA CYS A 6 -17.66 -19.14 -39.06
C CYS A 6 -18.49 -17.93 -39.56
N CYS A 7 -18.97 -17.96 -40.81
CA CYS A 7 -19.78 -16.89 -41.43
C CYS A 7 -21.00 -16.47 -40.59
N CYS A 8 -21.61 -17.38 -39.81
CA CYS A 8 -22.74 -17.05 -38.94
C CYS A 8 -22.39 -16.14 -37.75
N CYS A 9 -21.11 -16.04 -37.35
CA CYS A 9 -20.69 -15.18 -36.25
C CYS A 9 -20.45 -13.73 -36.69
N ARG A 10 -20.12 -13.50 -37.97
CA ARG A 10 -19.94 -12.13 -38.52
C ARG A 10 -21.26 -11.36 -38.59
N SER A 11 -22.35 -12.02 -39.03
CA SER A 11 -23.65 -11.36 -39.19
C SER A 11 -24.26 -10.89 -37.87
N ALA A 12 -24.15 -11.67 -36.79
CA ALA A 12 -24.69 -11.30 -35.48
C ALA A 12 -23.88 -10.16 -34.81
N SER A 13 -22.57 -10.07 -35.06
CA SER A 13 -21.74 -8.97 -34.54
C SER A 13 -22.02 -7.65 -35.26
N GLU A 14 -22.24 -7.70 -36.58
CA GLU A 14 -22.60 -6.53 -37.38
C GLU A 14 -23.99 -6.00 -37.03
N GLU A 15 -24.97 -6.90 -36.81
CA GLU A 15 -26.32 -6.54 -36.38
C GLU A 15 -26.34 -5.89 -34.98
N ASN A 16 -25.58 -6.44 -34.03
CA ASN A 16 -25.44 -5.84 -32.69
C ASN A 16 -24.74 -4.46 -32.73
N GLN A 17 -23.76 -4.28 -33.61
CA GLN A 17 -23.11 -2.99 -33.80
C GLN A 17 -24.09 -1.95 -34.37
N GLN A 18 -24.85 -2.32 -35.41
CA GLN A 18 -25.89 -1.45 -35.98
C GLN A 18 -26.94 -1.05 -34.95
N LEU A 19 -27.44 -2.01 -34.15
CA LEU A 19 -28.39 -1.71 -33.07
C LEU A 19 -27.77 -0.80 -32.01
N THR A 20 -26.51 -1.01 -31.65
CA THR A 20 -25.79 -0.15 -30.69
C THR A 20 -25.68 1.28 -31.21
N ASP A 21 -25.33 1.46 -32.48
CA ASP A 21 -25.22 2.78 -33.11
C ASP A 21 -26.59 3.48 -33.19
N VAL A 22 -27.67 2.75 -33.47
CA VAL A 22 -29.06 3.26 -33.44
C VAL A 22 -29.44 3.70 -32.02
N ILE A 23 -29.06 2.94 -31.00
CA ILE A 23 -29.37 3.25 -29.60
C ILE A 23 -28.61 4.50 -29.14
N LEU A 24 -27.32 4.60 -29.46
CA LEU A 24 -26.46 5.72 -29.05
C LEU A 24 -26.73 7.01 -29.85
N SER A 25 -27.25 6.91 -31.07
CA SER A 25 -27.63 8.07 -31.91
C SER A 25 -29.02 8.64 -31.59
N ARG A 26 -29.80 7.94 -30.77
CA ARG A 26 -31.14 8.37 -30.37
C ARG A 26 -31.06 9.62 -29.49
N GLN A 27 -31.69 10.71 -29.94
CA GLN A 27 -31.70 11.95 -29.17
C GLN A 27 -32.71 11.87 -28.02
N PRO A 28 -32.29 12.10 -26.76
CA PRO A 28 -33.21 12.11 -25.64
C PRO A 28 -34.14 13.34 -25.69
N PRO A 29 -35.30 13.28 -25.04
CA PRO A 29 -36.21 14.44 -24.95
C PRO A 29 -35.53 15.68 -24.31
N PRO A 30 -35.98 16.91 -24.65
CA PRO A 30 -35.43 18.15 -24.11
C PRO A 30 -35.56 18.21 -22.58
N PRO A 31 -34.53 18.67 -21.84
CA PRO A 31 -34.52 18.67 -20.37
C PRO A 31 -35.75 19.34 -19.73
N GLU A 32 -36.22 20.43 -20.32
CA GLU A 32 -37.34 21.26 -19.84
C GLU A 32 -38.69 20.53 -19.86
N THR A 33 -38.82 19.49 -20.68
CA THR A 33 -40.06 18.69 -20.83
C THR A 33 -39.95 17.31 -20.16
N CYS A 34 -38.78 16.96 -19.64
CA CYS A 34 -38.50 15.65 -19.07
C CYS A 34 -39.03 15.52 -17.65
N ARG A 35 -39.60 14.35 -17.34
CA ARG A 35 -40.07 14.01 -15.99
C ARG A 35 -38.96 13.50 -15.09
N GLY A 36 -37.85 13.04 -15.65
CA GLY A 36 -36.67 12.58 -14.91
C GLY A 36 -35.68 11.87 -15.82
N SER A 37 -34.62 11.30 -15.25
CA SER A 37 -33.54 10.65 -15.97
C SER A 37 -33.13 9.29 -15.39
N LEU A 38 -32.76 8.33 -16.25
CA LEU A 38 -32.29 7.01 -15.85
C LEU A 38 -30.88 6.72 -16.38
N LEU A 39 -30.08 5.98 -15.61
CA LEU A 39 -28.88 5.34 -16.12
C LEU A 39 -29.23 3.91 -16.56
N VAL A 40 -29.08 3.59 -17.84
CA VAL A 40 -29.53 2.34 -18.43
C VAL A 40 -28.33 1.45 -18.76
N PHE A 41 -28.26 0.27 -18.16
CA PHE A 41 -27.28 -0.77 -18.53
C PHE A 41 -27.91 -1.81 -19.45
N ILE A 42 -27.24 -2.14 -20.55
CA ILE A 42 -27.70 -3.17 -21.50
C ILE A 42 -26.62 -4.21 -21.67
N ASN A 43 -26.92 -5.47 -21.36
CA ASN A 43 -26.03 -6.59 -21.68
C ASN A 43 -26.40 -7.20 -23.05
N PRO A 44 -25.58 -7.03 -24.09
CA PRO A 44 -25.87 -7.54 -25.43
C PRO A 44 -25.86 -9.06 -25.51
N HIS A 45 -25.27 -9.75 -24.53
CA HIS A 45 -25.12 -11.20 -24.50
C HIS A 45 -26.09 -11.91 -23.54
N SER A 46 -27.01 -11.17 -22.89
CA SER A 46 -27.97 -11.77 -21.97
C SER A 46 -29.01 -12.62 -22.70
N GLY A 47 -29.33 -13.80 -22.14
CA GLY A 47 -30.36 -14.71 -22.66
C GLY A 47 -30.11 -15.15 -24.09
N ARG A 48 -31.05 -14.85 -25.00
CA ARG A 48 -30.93 -15.10 -26.45
C ARG A 48 -30.22 -13.98 -27.22
N GLY A 49 -29.64 -12.99 -26.52
CA GLY A 49 -28.94 -11.85 -27.14
C GLY A 49 -29.87 -10.74 -27.67
N LYS A 50 -31.11 -10.68 -27.18
CA LYS A 50 -32.15 -9.75 -27.68
C LYS A 50 -32.26 -8.45 -26.86
N SER A 51 -31.36 -8.17 -25.91
CA SER A 51 -31.45 -6.98 -25.05
C SER A 51 -31.34 -5.68 -25.84
N LEU A 52 -30.46 -5.64 -26.85
CA LEU A 52 -30.32 -4.50 -27.76
C LEU A 52 -31.59 -4.27 -28.59
N GLU A 53 -32.14 -5.33 -29.19
CA GLU A 53 -33.42 -5.30 -29.93
C GLU A 53 -34.57 -4.82 -29.03
N THR A 54 -34.63 -5.34 -27.80
CA THR A 54 -35.65 -4.99 -26.80
C THR A 54 -35.55 -3.51 -26.42
N PHE A 55 -34.34 -2.96 -26.27
CA PHE A 55 -34.18 -1.54 -26.00
C PHE A 55 -34.59 -0.70 -27.20
N ALA A 56 -34.05 -1.00 -28.39
CA ALA A 56 -34.25 -0.21 -29.59
C ALA A 56 -35.74 -0.10 -29.98
N HIS A 57 -36.47 -1.23 -29.93
CA HIS A 57 -37.85 -1.30 -30.42
C HIS A 57 -38.92 -1.15 -29.34
N THR A 58 -38.58 -1.36 -28.06
CA THR A 58 -39.59 -1.42 -26.99
C THR A 58 -39.30 -0.47 -25.83
N VAL A 59 -38.14 -0.57 -25.16
CA VAL A 59 -37.86 0.22 -23.95
C VAL A 59 -37.60 1.68 -24.28
N GLY A 60 -36.68 1.97 -25.22
CA GLY A 60 -36.36 3.33 -25.66
C GLY A 60 -37.59 4.11 -26.13
N PRO A 61 -38.43 3.58 -27.04
CA PRO A 61 -39.67 4.25 -27.46
C PRO A 61 -40.66 4.52 -26.34
N LYS A 62 -40.74 3.63 -25.33
CA LYS A 62 -41.61 3.86 -24.16
C LYS A 62 -41.06 4.94 -23.24
N LEU A 63 -39.74 4.98 -23.01
CA LEU A 63 -39.10 6.04 -22.24
C LEU A 63 -39.31 7.40 -22.91
N ASP A 64 -39.11 7.49 -24.24
CA ASP A 64 -39.36 8.70 -25.01
C ASP A 64 -40.83 9.15 -24.92
N LYS A 65 -41.77 8.22 -25.12
CA LYS A 65 -43.23 8.49 -25.03
C LYS A 65 -43.63 9.03 -23.66
N ASN A 66 -42.97 8.56 -22.60
CA ASN A 66 -43.24 8.98 -21.23
C ASN A 66 -42.38 10.17 -20.79
N LEU A 67 -41.62 10.79 -21.72
CA LEU A 67 -40.76 11.95 -21.47
C LEU A 67 -39.71 11.68 -20.39
N ILE A 68 -39.12 10.48 -20.39
CA ILE A 68 -38.05 10.06 -19.48
C ILE A 68 -36.72 10.10 -20.24
N ARG A 69 -35.76 10.86 -19.74
CA ARG A 69 -34.40 10.93 -20.27
C ARG A 69 -33.60 9.71 -19.84
N TYR A 70 -32.60 9.31 -20.62
CA TYR A 70 -31.73 8.23 -20.24
C TYR A 70 -30.32 8.37 -20.79
N GLU A 71 -29.35 7.79 -20.09
CA GLU A 71 -27.98 7.59 -20.53
C GLU A 71 -27.75 6.08 -20.66
N VAL A 72 -27.32 5.60 -21.82
CA VAL A 72 -27.17 4.17 -22.09
C VAL A 72 -25.71 3.75 -21.97
N VAL A 73 -25.47 2.66 -21.24
CA VAL A 73 -24.20 1.95 -21.14
C VAL A 73 -24.40 0.53 -21.63
N VAL A 74 -23.86 0.23 -22.81
CA VAL A 74 -23.81 -1.15 -23.33
C VAL A 74 -22.61 -1.84 -22.71
N THR A 75 -22.83 -2.95 -22.02
CA THR A 75 -21.73 -3.66 -21.35
C THR A 75 -20.86 -4.41 -22.36
N THR A 76 -19.55 -4.41 -22.14
CA THR A 76 -18.56 -4.97 -23.07
C THR A 76 -17.93 -6.26 -22.53
N GLY A 77 -18.20 -6.59 -21.26
CA GLY A 77 -17.70 -7.78 -20.59
C GLY A 77 -18.08 -7.80 -19.11
N PRO A 78 -17.62 -8.84 -18.36
CA PRO A 78 -17.85 -8.96 -16.93
C PRO A 78 -17.28 -7.76 -16.16
N ASN A 79 -17.95 -7.37 -15.06
CA ASN A 79 -17.62 -6.22 -14.20
C ASN A 79 -17.68 -4.84 -14.87
N HIS A 80 -18.15 -4.71 -16.11
CA HIS A 80 -18.22 -3.39 -16.75
C HIS A 80 -19.21 -2.48 -16.01
N ALA A 81 -20.40 -2.99 -15.62
CA ALA A 81 -21.36 -2.15 -14.90
C ALA A 81 -20.88 -1.80 -13.49
N LYS A 82 -20.19 -2.73 -12.84
CA LYS A 82 -19.51 -2.50 -11.55
C LYS A 82 -18.57 -1.30 -11.64
N ASN A 83 -17.68 -1.29 -12.63
CA ASN A 83 -16.69 -0.24 -12.82
C ASN A 83 -17.34 1.11 -13.12
N VAL A 84 -18.36 1.12 -13.98
CA VAL A 84 -19.08 2.36 -14.31
C VAL A 84 -19.73 2.93 -13.05
N LEU A 85 -20.52 2.16 -12.30
CA LEU A 85 -21.20 2.67 -11.10
C LEU A 85 -20.22 3.08 -10.00
N MET A 86 -19.10 2.37 -9.85
CA MET A 86 -18.03 2.70 -8.90
C MET A 86 -17.40 4.07 -9.19
N THR A 87 -17.17 4.39 -10.47
CA THR A 87 -16.40 5.58 -10.89
C THR A 87 -17.26 6.78 -11.29
N LYS A 88 -18.57 6.59 -11.46
CA LYS A 88 -19.48 7.61 -11.96
C LYS A 88 -19.72 8.72 -10.94
N THR A 89 -19.08 9.87 -11.14
CA THR A 89 -19.15 11.03 -10.24
C THR A 89 -20.51 11.72 -10.25
N ASP A 90 -21.26 11.60 -11.34
CA ASP A 90 -22.54 12.29 -11.56
C ASP A 90 -23.77 11.38 -11.35
N LEU A 91 -23.63 10.29 -10.59
CA LEU A 91 -24.72 9.36 -10.32
C LEU A 91 -25.94 10.05 -9.65
N GLY A 92 -25.71 11.12 -8.89
CA GLY A 92 -26.72 11.95 -8.22
C GLY A 92 -27.80 12.52 -9.15
N LYS A 93 -27.45 12.80 -10.41
CA LYS A 93 -28.36 13.43 -11.39
C LYS A 93 -29.48 12.50 -11.84
N PHE A 94 -29.32 11.19 -11.66
CA PHE A 94 -30.30 10.21 -12.10
C PHE A 94 -31.37 9.97 -11.04
N ASN A 95 -32.58 9.67 -11.49
CA ASN A 95 -33.69 9.23 -10.66
C ASN A 95 -33.57 7.75 -10.26
N GLY A 96 -32.84 6.96 -11.05
CA GLY A 96 -32.62 5.53 -10.83
C GLY A 96 -31.76 4.88 -11.91
N VAL A 97 -31.44 3.60 -11.69
CA VAL A 97 -30.73 2.73 -12.64
C VAL A 97 -31.70 1.72 -13.24
N LEU A 98 -31.63 1.50 -14.55
CA LEU A 98 -32.42 0.50 -15.27
C LEU A 98 -31.52 -0.54 -15.93
N ILE A 99 -31.73 -1.81 -15.64
CA ILE A 99 -30.89 -2.92 -16.10
C ILE A 99 -31.67 -3.79 -17.08
N LEU A 100 -31.16 -3.92 -18.30
CA LEU A 100 -31.65 -4.83 -19.34
C LEU A 100 -30.70 -6.04 -19.43
N SER A 101 -30.89 -6.98 -18.52
CA SER A 101 -30.06 -8.18 -18.38
C SER A 101 -30.71 -9.21 -17.43
N GLY A 102 -29.93 -10.22 -17.01
CA GLY A 102 -30.21 -11.05 -15.84
C GLY A 102 -29.74 -10.41 -14.52
N ASP A 103 -29.94 -11.15 -13.43
CA ASP A 103 -29.53 -10.84 -12.05
C ASP A 103 -28.01 -10.64 -11.87
N GLY A 104 -27.16 -11.35 -12.61
CA GLY A 104 -25.70 -11.14 -12.54
C GLY A 104 -25.28 -9.68 -12.81
N LEU A 105 -26.00 -8.95 -13.65
CA LEU A 105 -25.70 -7.52 -13.87
C LEU A 105 -26.21 -6.62 -12.74
N VAL A 106 -27.27 -7.03 -12.04
CA VAL A 106 -27.72 -6.37 -10.80
C VAL A 106 -26.69 -6.59 -9.71
N PHE A 107 -26.15 -7.79 -9.59
CA PHE A 107 -25.04 -8.10 -8.69
C PHE A 107 -23.82 -7.22 -8.96
N GLU A 108 -23.40 -7.09 -10.23
CA GLU A 108 -22.33 -6.15 -10.60
C GLU A 108 -22.65 -4.71 -10.20
N ALA A 109 -23.88 -4.25 -10.44
CA ALA A 109 -24.30 -2.90 -10.13
C ALA A 109 -24.28 -2.58 -8.63
N LEU A 110 -24.89 -3.44 -7.81
CA LEU A 110 -24.90 -3.31 -6.35
C LEU A 110 -23.49 -3.32 -5.77
N ASN A 111 -22.64 -4.22 -6.26
CA ASN A 111 -21.25 -4.31 -5.79
C ASN A 111 -20.36 -3.20 -6.34
N GLY A 112 -20.74 -2.53 -7.43
CA GLY A 112 -20.11 -1.29 -7.90
C GLY A 112 -20.44 -0.13 -6.97
N ILE A 113 -21.69 -0.04 -6.53
CA ILE A 113 -22.14 0.95 -5.54
C ILE A 113 -21.47 0.71 -4.19
N LEU A 114 -21.38 -0.54 -3.73
CA LEU A 114 -20.74 -0.89 -2.46
C LEU A 114 -19.26 -0.44 -2.39
N CYS A 115 -18.59 -0.34 -3.54
CA CYS A 115 -17.21 0.15 -3.63
C CYS A 115 -17.08 1.67 -3.50
N ARG A 116 -18.19 2.42 -3.40
CA ARG A 116 -18.19 3.89 -3.28
C ARG A 116 -18.19 4.33 -1.82
N GLU A 117 -17.61 5.50 -1.54
CA GLU A 117 -17.60 6.10 -0.20
C GLU A 117 -19.01 6.51 0.27
N ASP A 118 -19.87 6.94 -0.66
CA ASP A 118 -21.25 7.39 -0.43
C ASP A 118 -22.28 6.23 -0.53
N ALA A 119 -21.83 4.98 -0.57
CA ALA A 119 -22.69 3.81 -0.78
C ALA A 119 -23.89 3.75 0.20
N PHE A 120 -23.67 4.08 1.47
CA PHE A 120 -24.69 4.08 2.51
C PHE A 120 -25.77 5.16 2.32
N ARG A 121 -25.46 6.24 1.59
CA ARG A 121 -26.43 7.27 1.18
C ARG A 121 -27.14 6.90 -0.11
N ILE A 122 -26.47 6.14 -0.98
CA ILE A 122 -26.99 5.69 -2.26
C ILE A 122 -27.98 4.54 -2.11
N PHE A 123 -27.66 3.49 -1.34
CA PHE A 123 -28.51 2.30 -1.23
C PHE A 123 -29.97 2.61 -0.82
N PRO A 124 -30.25 3.55 0.11
CA PRO A 124 -31.62 3.89 0.47
C PRO A 124 -32.34 4.76 -0.56
N THR A 125 -31.62 5.39 -1.49
CA THR A 125 -32.13 6.47 -2.36
C THR A 125 -32.15 6.11 -3.84
N LEU A 126 -31.48 5.01 -4.23
CA LEU A 126 -31.35 4.59 -5.61
C LEU A 126 -32.31 3.43 -5.97
N PRO A 127 -33.36 3.70 -6.77
CA PRO A 127 -34.15 2.66 -7.41
C PRO A 127 -33.31 1.92 -8.45
N ILE A 128 -33.36 0.59 -8.40
CA ILE A 128 -32.83 -0.29 -9.45
C ILE A 128 -34.00 -1.03 -10.09
N GLY A 129 -34.28 -0.72 -11.35
CA GLY A 129 -35.25 -1.42 -12.18
C GLY A 129 -34.59 -2.51 -13.02
N ILE A 130 -35.30 -3.61 -13.26
CA ILE A 130 -34.84 -4.68 -14.16
C ILE A 130 -35.89 -4.98 -15.23
N VAL A 131 -35.46 -5.04 -16.49
CA VAL A 131 -36.24 -5.56 -17.60
C VAL A 131 -35.58 -6.88 -18.05
N PRO A 132 -36.20 -8.03 -17.77
CA PRO A 132 -35.63 -9.33 -18.13
C PRO A 132 -35.44 -9.47 -19.64
N SER A 133 -34.32 -10.05 -20.05
CA SER A 133 -33.98 -10.30 -21.46
C SER A 133 -33.57 -11.76 -21.69
N GLY A 134 -34.28 -12.72 -21.08
CA GLY A 134 -33.95 -14.16 -21.09
C GLY A 134 -34.93 -15.01 -20.27
N SER A 135 -34.57 -16.26 -19.96
CA SER A 135 -35.41 -17.21 -19.20
C SER A 135 -35.61 -16.75 -17.75
N GLY A 136 -36.83 -16.28 -17.44
CA GLY A 136 -37.42 -16.08 -16.10
C GLY A 136 -36.50 -15.68 -14.93
N ASN A 137 -36.31 -14.37 -14.71
CA ASN A 137 -35.48 -13.80 -13.63
C ASN A 137 -36.13 -13.98 -12.24
N GLY A 138 -35.48 -14.74 -11.34
CA GLY A 138 -35.98 -15.05 -10.00
C GLY A 138 -36.38 -13.85 -9.14
N LEU A 139 -35.67 -12.72 -9.26
CA LEU A 139 -35.95 -11.45 -8.55
C LEU A 139 -37.35 -10.88 -8.85
N LEU A 140 -37.74 -10.87 -10.13
CA LEU A 140 -39.01 -10.28 -10.55
C LEU A 140 -40.18 -11.16 -10.10
N CYS A 141 -39.98 -12.47 -10.11
CA CYS A 141 -40.92 -13.40 -9.52
C CYS A 141 -41.04 -13.21 -7.99
N SER A 142 -39.95 -12.91 -7.27
CA SER A 142 -40.00 -12.57 -5.84
C SER A 142 -40.87 -11.35 -5.55
N VAL A 143 -40.68 -10.28 -6.34
CA VAL A 143 -41.46 -9.04 -6.22
C VAL A 143 -42.94 -9.28 -6.53
N LEU A 144 -43.24 -10.10 -7.54
CA LEU A 144 -44.63 -10.40 -7.94
C LEU A 144 -45.32 -11.42 -7.01
N ALA A 145 -44.57 -12.36 -6.41
CA ALA A 145 -45.10 -13.31 -5.44
C ALA A 145 -45.69 -12.62 -4.21
N LYS A 146 -45.15 -11.47 -3.79
CA LYS A 146 -45.73 -10.58 -2.75
C LYS A 146 -47.19 -10.22 -3.03
N TYR A 147 -47.58 -10.10 -4.31
CA TYR A 147 -48.94 -9.75 -4.73
C TYR A 147 -49.81 -10.98 -5.05
N GLY A 148 -49.39 -12.18 -4.62
CA GLY A 148 -50.20 -13.40 -4.70
C GLY A 148 -50.45 -13.93 -6.12
N THR A 149 -49.70 -13.45 -7.12
CA THR A 149 -49.96 -13.76 -8.53
C THR A 149 -48.97 -14.80 -9.06
N LYS A 150 -49.44 -16.02 -9.35
CA LYS A 150 -48.73 -16.96 -10.24
C LYS A 150 -48.83 -16.40 -11.66
N MET A 151 -47.74 -15.92 -12.24
CA MET A 151 -47.75 -15.34 -13.59
C MET A 151 -46.92 -16.19 -14.57
N GLU A 152 -47.47 -16.40 -15.77
CA GLU A 152 -46.72 -16.94 -16.91
C GLU A 152 -45.61 -15.95 -17.35
N GLU A 153 -44.49 -16.47 -17.85
CA GLU A 153 -43.26 -15.72 -18.20
C GLU A 153 -43.52 -14.47 -19.08
N LYS A 154 -44.48 -14.54 -20.01
CA LYS A 154 -44.83 -13.41 -20.89
C LYS A 154 -45.52 -12.25 -20.15
N ALA A 155 -46.39 -12.54 -19.18
CA ALA A 155 -47.10 -11.51 -18.41
C ALA A 155 -46.14 -10.77 -17.47
N VAL A 156 -45.12 -11.47 -16.97
CA VAL A 156 -44.06 -10.95 -16.11
C VAL A 156 -43.20 -9.91 -16.84
N MET A 157 -42.74 -10.23 -18.06
CA MET A 157 -41.93 -9.31 -18.87
C MET A 157 -42.69 -8.03 -19.23
N GLN A 158 -43.96 -8.15 -19.64
CA GLN A 158 -44.81 -7.01 -19.96
C GLN A 158 -45.02 -6.11 -18.74
N ARG A 159 -45.22 -6.70 -17.56
CA ARG A 159 -45.44 -5.94 -16.33
C ARG A 159 -44.17 -5.23 -15.85
N ALA A 160 -43.01 -5.88 -15.92
CA ALA A 160 -41.72 -5.23 -15.60
C ALA A 160 -41.43 -4.06 -16.53
N LEU A 161 -41.75 -4.21 -17.82
CA LEU A 161 -41.65 -3.15 -18.80
C LEU A 161 -42.59 -1.98 -18.48
N GLU A 162 -43.84 -2.25 -18.11
CA GLU A 162 -44.80 -1.22 -17.71
C GLU A 162 -44.35 -0.48 -16.45
N ILE A 163 -43.90 -1.19 -15.41
CA ILE A 163 -43.43 -0.59 -14.16
C ILE A 163 -42.17 0.23 -14.41
N SER A 164 -41.16 -0.34 -15.08
CA SER A 164 -39.85 0.30 -15.26
C SER A 164 -39.88 1.50 -16.20
N THR A 165 -40.93 1.64 -17.02
CA THR A 165 -41.08 2.76 -17.97
C THR A 165 -42.23 3.71 -17.62
N SER A 166 -43.00 3.45 -16.56
CA SER A 166 -44.10 4.33 -16.13
C SER A 166 -43.59 5.56 -15.41
N ALA A 167 -44.10 6.75 -15.78
CA ALA A 167 -43.81 7.99 -15.05
C ALA A 167 -44.38 8.01 -13.61
N THR A 168 -45.28 7.09 -13.26
CA THR A 168 -45.88 6.96 -11.91
C THR A 168 -45.30 5.79 -11.11
N ALA A 169 -44.18 5.23 -11.57
CA ALA A 169 -43.53 4.11 -10.90
C ALA A 169 -43.08 4.49 -9.49
N LYS A 170 -43.25 3.55 -8.55
CA LYS A 170 -42.80 3.66 -7.16
C LYS A 170 -41.74 2.60 -6.88
N ALA A 171 -40.73 2.96 -6.09
CA ALA A 171 -39.73 2.04 -5.59
C ALA A 171 -40.24 1.33 -4.33
N GLU A 172 -39.89 0.06 -4.17
CA GLU A 172 -40.18 -0.76 -2.98
C GLU A 172 -38.85 -1.12 -2.31
N SER A 173 -38.85 -1.16 -0.98
CA SER A 173 -37.67 -1.55 -0.19
C SER A 173 -37.37 -3.05 -0.35
N VAL A 174 -36.09 -3.36 -0.47
CA VAL A 174 -35.56 -4.73 -0.56
C VAL A 174 -34.41 -4.89 0.43
N ALA A 175 -34.40 -5.97 1.20
CA ALA A 175 -33.32 -6.29 2.12
C ALA A 175 -32.03 -6.66 1.34
N LEU A 176 -30.93 -5.98 1.67
CA LEU A 176 -29.59 -6.27 1.16
C LEU A 176 -28.73 -6.86 2.28
N HIS A 177 -27.94 -7.88 1.96
CA HIS A 177 -27.09 -8.61 2.90
C HIS A 177 -25.61 -8.39 2.60
N ALA A 178 -24.84 -8.10 3.63
CA ALA A 178 -23.39 -7.97 3.52
C ALA A 178 -22.72 -9.34 3.73
N VAL A 179 -22.08 -9.84 2.69
CA VAL A 179 -21.36 -11.12 2.71
C VAL A 179 -19.86 -10.83 2.76
N LYS A 180 -19.23 -11.10 3.90
CA LYS A 180 -17.81 -10.90 4.12
C LYS A 180 -17.06 -12.19 3.78
N THR A 181 -16.08 -12.07 2.91
CA THR A 181 -15.12 -13.14 2.60
C THR A 181 -13.75 -12.80 3.18
N ASP A 182 -12.78 -13.69 3.03
CA ASP A 182 -11.39 -13.46 3.43
C ASP A 182 -10.73 -12.24 2.75
N SER A 183 -11.20 -11.85 1.56
CA SER A 183 -10.55 -10.82 0.73
C SER A 183 -11.40 -9.57 0.49
N GLN A 184 -12.73 -9.67 0.57
CA GLN A 184 -13.64 -8.56 0.23
C GLN A 184 -15.04 -8.73 0.83
N THR A 185 -15.83 -7.65 0.84
CA THR A 185 -17.25 -7.65 1.20
C THR A 185 -18.10 -7.46 -0.04
N TYR A 186 -19.17 -8.25 -0.13
CA TYR A 186 -20.16 -8.19 -1.19
C TYR A 186 -21.53 -7.78 -0.66
N ALA A 187 -22.30 -7.07 -1.48
CA ALA A 187 -23.73 -6.89 -1.31
C ALA A 187 -24.42 -8.03 -2.06
N SER A 188 -25.25 -8.79 -1.35
CA SER A 188 -26.07 -9.87 -1.90
C SER A 188 -27.54 -9.62 -1.61
N PHE A 189 -28.39 -10.05 -2.53
CA PHE A 189 -29.83 -9.80 -2.48
C PHE A 189 -30.67 -11.05 -2.78
N LEU A 190 -30.08 -12.17 -3.21
CA LEU A 190 -30.82 -13.40 -3.53
C LEU A 190 -30.43 -14.58 -2.64
N SER A 191 -29.18 -15.03 -2.74
CA SER A 191 -28.76 -16.29 -2.16
C SER A 191 -27.25 -16.47 -1.99
N ILE A 192 -26.91 -17.36 -1.05
CA ILE A 192 -25.57 -17.92 -0.85
C ILE A 192 -25.70 -19.43 -1.02
N GLY A 193 -24.97 -20.00 -1.98
CA GLY A 193 -24.99 -21.43 -2.28
C GLY A 193 -23.62 -22.09 -2.13
N TRP A 194 -23.58 -23.28 -1.53
CA TRP A 194 -22.40 -24.13 -1.45
C TRP A 194 -22.80 -25.61 -1.54
N GLY A 195 -22.12 -26.37 -2.39
CA GLY A 195 -22.41 -27.79 -2.60
C GLY A 195 -23.28 -28.07 -3.84
N LEU A 196 -24.23 -29.00 -3.73
CA LEU A 196 -24.99 -29.55 -4.86
C LEU A 196 -25.64 -28.48 -5.75
N MET A 197 -26.31 -27.48 -5.17
CA MET A 197 -26.99 -26.43 -5.95
C MET A 197 -25.99 -25.50 -6.65
N ALA A 198 -24.90 -25.15 -5.97
CA ALA A 198 -23.81 -24.36 -6.57
C ALA A 198 -23.17 -25.09 -7.76
N ASP A 199 -22.95 -26.41 -7.63
CA ASP A 199 -22.43 -27.24 -8.71
C ASP A 199 -23.38 -27.33 -9.91
N ILE A 200 -24.68 -27.49 -9.66
CA ILE A 200 -25.69 -27.51 -10.73
C ILE A 200 -25.74 -26.16 -11.44
N ASP A 201 -25.71 -25.07 -10.71
CA ASP A 201 -25.82 -23.73 -11.27
C ASP A 201 -24.63 -23.41 -12.20
N ILE A 202 -23.41 -23.55 -11.68
CA ILE A 202 -22.18 -23.21 -12.41
C ILE A 202 -21.89 -24.18 -13.56
N GLU A 203 -22.06 -25.49 -13.37
CA GLU A 203 -21.69 -26.45 -14.43
C GLU A 203 -22.69 -26.48 -15.58
N SER A 204 -23.97 -26.20 -15.29
CA SER A 204 -25.01 -26.21 -16.30
C SER A 204 -24.90 -25.04 -17.28
N GLU A 205 -24.17 -23.97 -16.93
CA GLU A 205 -23.89 -22.83 -17.81
C GLU A 205 -23.24 -23.26 -19.14
N LYS A 206 -22.46 -24.34 -19.15
CA LYS A 206 -21.85 -24.91 -20.37
C LYS A 206 -22.88 -25.35 -21.42
N TRP A 207 -24.10 -25.69 -20.98
CA TRP A 207 -25.20 -26.12 -21.84
C TRP A 207 -26.29 -25.06 -22.02
N ARG A 208 -26.07 -23.83 -21.53
CA ARG A 208 -27.06 -22.76 -21.56
C ARG A 208 -27.58 -22.45 -22.96
N ARG A 209 -26.71 -22.46 -23.98
CA ARG A 209 -27.10 -22.17 -25.38
C ARG A 209 -27.87 -23.31 -26.06
N SER A 210 -27.64 -24.56 -25.67
CA SER A 210 -28.23 -25.74 -26.32
C SER A 210 -29.49 -26.26 -25.64
N LEU A 211 -29.56 -26.23 -24.30
CA LEU A 211 -30.64 -26.84 -23.51
C LEU A 211 -31.54 -25.84 -22.80
N GLY A 212 -31.18 -24.55 -22.73
CA GLY A 212 -32.00 -23.53 -22.07
C GLY A 212 -32.30 -23.90 -20.61
N ALA A 213 -33.57 -23.84 -20.20
CA ALA A 213 -34.00 -24.19 -18.84
C ALA A 213 -33.77 -25.67 -18.49
N HIS A 214 -33.83 -26.59 -19.46
CA HIS A 214 -33.62 -28.02 -19.23
C HIS A 214 -32.19 -28.38 -18.79
N ARG A 215 -31.25 -27.42 -18.87
CA ARG A 215 -29.88 -27.58 -18.38
C ARG A 215 -29.83 -27.95 -16.89
N PHE A 216 -30.74 -27.40 -16.08
CA PHE A 216 -30.78 -27.62 -14.64
C PHE A 216 -31.26 -29.04 -14.35
N SER A 217 -32.31 -29.51 -15.01
CA SER A 217 -32.84 -30.87 -14.87
C SER A 217 -31.79 -31.93 -15.28
N LEU A 218 -31.09 -31.71 -16.41
CA LEU A 218 -30.04 -32.63 -16.86
C LEU A 218 -28.83 -32.63 -15.91
N SER A 219 -28.38 -31.45 -15.47
CA SER A 219 -27.24 -31.32 -14.55
C SER A 219 -27.57 -31.92 -13.18
N GLY A 220 -28.79 -31.70 -12.69
CA GLY A 220 -29.30 -32.34 -11.47
C GLY A 220 -29.35 -33.85 -11.59
N LEU A 221 -29.80 -34.39 -12.72
CA LEU A 221 -29.77 -35.83 -12.99
C LEU A 221 -28.34 -36.38 -12.96
N ILE A 222 -27.41 -35.76 -13.70
CA ILE A 222 -25.99 -36.16 -13.72
C ILE A 222 -25.41 -36.14 -12.30
N ARG A 223 -25.68 -35.07 -11.54
CA ARG A 223 -25.17 -34.91 -10.17
C ARG A 223 -25.82 -35.83 -9.15
N SER A 224 -27.04 -36.29 -9.38
CA SER A 224 -27.66 -37.34 -8.56
C SER A 224 -26.90 -38.68 -8.68
N PHE A 225 -26.32 -38.98 -9.85
CA PHE A 225 -25.46 -40.15 -10.06
C PHE A 225 -24.00 -39.92 -9.62
N ALA A 226 -23.48 -38.70 -9.75
CA ALA A 226 -22.11 -38.32 -9.37
C ALA A 226 -22.07 -37.36 -8.17
N LEU A 227 -22.74 -37.76 -7.08
CA LEU A 227 -22.89 -36.93 -5.89
C LEU A 227 -21.56 -36.72 -5.16
N ARG A 228 -21.18 -35.45 -4.96
CA ARG A 228 -20.03 -35.04 -4.15
C ARG A 228 -20.45 -34.74 -2.72
N THR A 229 -19.48 -34.82 -1.82
CA THR A 229 -19.61 -34.45 -0.41
C THR A 229 -18.65 -33.29 -0.12
N TYR A 230 -19.07 -32.36 0.73
CA TYR A 230 -18.38 -31.11 1.01
C TYR A 230 -18.14 -30.98 2.50
N LYS A 231 -16.88 -30.96 2.93
CA LYS A 231 -16.54 -30.82 4.34
C LYS A 231 -16.51 -29.33 4.70
N GLY A 232 -17.18 -28.95 5.78
CA GLY A 232 -17.22 -27.55 6.21
C GLY A 232 -17.74 -27.37 7.63
N LYS A 233 -17.73 -26.11 8.08
CA LYS A 233 -18.26 -25.70 9.37
C LYS A 233 -19.28 -24.57 9.16
N LEU A 234 -20.52 -24.83 9.55
CA LEU A 234 -21.65 -23.90 9.47
C LEU A 234 -22.06 -23.47 10.88
N THR A 235 -21.98 -22.18 11.16
CA THR A 235 -22.43 -21.57 12.42
C THR A 235 -23.55 -20.58 12.13
N TYR A 236 -24.69 -20.66 12.83
CA TYR A 236 -25.83 -19.75 12.62
C TYR A 236 -26.59 -19.43 13.91
N ARG A 237 -27.41 -18.37 13.86
CA ARG A 237 -28.30 -17.95 14.96
C ARG A 237 -29.76 -17.98 14.50
N ILE A 238 -30.59 -18.76 15.19
CA ILE A 238 -32.03 -18.87 14.90
C ILE A 238 -32.68 -17.49 15.00
N TYR A 239 -33.52 -17.15 14.03
CA TYR A 239 -34.29 -15.92 14.02
C TYR A 239 -35.43 -16.03 15.04
N LYS A 240 -35.47 -15.09 15.98
CA LYS A 240 -36.63 -14.88 16.85
C LYS A 240 -37.31 -13.58 16.42
N PRO A 241 -38.65 -13.57 16.24
CA PRO A 241 -39.36 -12.38 15.82
C PRO A 241 -39.27 -11.30 16.90
N LYS A 242 -38.37 -10.33 16.71
CA LYS A 242 -38.42 -9.03 17.39
C LYS A 242 -39.39 -8.12 16.62
N SER A 243 -39.79 -6.98 17.21
CA SER A 243 -40.70 -5.99 16.62
C SER A 243 -40.08 -5.23 15.43
N PHE A 244 -39.65 -5.96 14.40
CA PHE A 244 -39.20 -5.38 13.14
C PHE A 244 -40.39 -4.75 12.43
N LYS A 245 -40.35 -3.42 12.27
CA LYS A 245 -41.26 -2.66 11.41
C LYS A 245 -40.55 -2.46 10.06
N PRO A 246 -41.11 -2.91 8.93
CA PRO A 246 -40.57 -2.62 7.60
C PRO A 246 -40.42 -1.11 7.38
N SER A 247 -39.39 -0.69 6.65
CA SER A 247 -39.24 0.73 6.29
C SER A 247 -40.40 1.16 5.40
N SER A 248 -41.05 2.27 5.74
CA SER A 248 -42.16 2.82 4.96
C SER A 248 -41.72 3.60 3.71
N ASN A 249 -40.48 3.35 3.22
CA ASN A 249 -39.80 4.13 2.19
C ASN A 249 -40.30 3.82 0.77
N VAL A 250 -41.61 3.84 0.57
CA VAL A 250 -42.21 3.78 -0.77
C VAL A 250 -42.26 5.19 -1.34
N PHE A 251 -41.42 5.49 -2.32
CA PHE A 251 -41.36 6.81 -2.96
C PHE A 251 -41.49 6.72 -4.48
N SER A 252 -41.94 7.83 -5.08
CA SER A 252 -42.08 8.00 -6.53
C SER A 252 -40.70 8.13 -7.19
N ILE A 253 -40.47 7.41 -8.28
CA ILE A 253 -39.16 7.33 -8.93
C ILE A 253 -38.80 8.66 -9.58
N TYR A 254 -39.74 9.35 -10.23
CA TYR A 254 -39.43 10.52 -11.05
C TYR A 254 -39.67 11.88 -10.36
N GLU A 255 -40.20 11.88 -9.13
CA GLU A 255 -40.43 13.13 -8.38
C GLU A 255 -39.14 13.82 -7.93
N LYS A 256 -38.11 13.04 -7.59
CA LYS A 256 -36.83 13.53 -7.06
C LYS A 256 -35.66 12.74 -7.65
N THR A 257 -34.57 13.42 -7.95
CA THR A 257 -33.29 12.76 -8.28
C THR A 257 -32.72 12.06 -7.06
N MET A 258 -31.74 11.19 -7.26
CA MET A 258 -31.05 10.54 -6.14
C MET A 258 -30.43 11.58 -5.20
N GLU A 259 -29.80 12.62 -5.74
CA GLU A 259 -29.22 13.72 -4.95
C GLU A 259 -30.27 14.43 -4.09
N GLN A 260 -31.42 14.79 -4.66
CA GLN A 260 -32.53 15.40 -3.91
C GLN A 260 -33.09 14.50 -2.81
N ARG A 261 -33.09 13.18 -3.00
CA ARG A 261 -33.48 12.22 -1.95
C ARG A 261 -32.44 12.13 -0.84
N VAL A 262 -31.16 12.18 -1.19
CA VAL A 262 -30.07 12.20 -0.20
C VAL A 262 -30.15 13.47 0.65
N GLU A 263 -30.38 14.62 0.03
CA GLU A 263 -30.59 15.90 0.72
C GLU A 263 -31.81 15.83 1.66
N GLU A 264 -32.96 15.35 1.18
CA GLU A 264 -34.19 15.25 2.00
C GLU A 264 -34.00 14.31 3.21
N LEU A 265 -33.34 13.16 3.02
CA LEU A 265 -33.03 12.26 4.13
C LEU A 265 -32.08 12.93 5.13
N SER A 266 -31.14 13.75 4.65
CA SER A 266 -30.17 14.47 5.49
C SER A 266 -30.88 15.54 6.33
N GLU A 267 -31.76 16.33 5.72
CA GLU A 267 -32.60 17.31 6.43
C GLU A 267 -33.54 16.67 7.45
N LYS A 268 -34.13 15.51 7.12
CA LYS A 268 -34.98 14.76 8.07
C LYS A 268 -34.16 14.27 9.26
N ALA A 269 -32.96 13.72 9.02
CA ALA A 269 -32.08 13.27 10.09
C ALA A 269 -31.64 14.42 11.00
N GLU A 270 -31.32 15.60 10.44
CA GLU A 270 -30.97 16.79 11.22
C GLU A 270 -32.14 17.28 12.08
N LYS A 271 -33.36 17.36 11.53
CA LYS A 271 -34.55 17.81 12.27
C LYS A 271 -34.89 16.90 13.45
N LEU A 272 -34.84 15.58 13.25
CA LEU A 272 -35.12 14.62 14.32
C LEU A 272 -33.97 14.49 15.35
N SER A 273 -32.76 14.98 15.04
CA SER A 273 -31.65 15.04 16.01
C SER A 273 -31.76 16.20 17.01
N LEU A 274 -32.67 17.15 16.76
CA LEU A 274 -32.89 18.35 17.57
C LEU A 274 -34.09 18.22 18.55
N GLU A 275 -34.88 17.14 18.46
CA GLU A 275 -36.01 16.88 19.35
C GLU A 275 -35.61 15.85 20.44
N ASP A 276 -35.52 16.29 21.70
CA ASP A 276 -35.01 15.46 22.82
C ASP A 276 -36.01 14.38 23.30
N ASP A 277 -37.30 14.49 22.96
CA ASP A 277 -38.40 13.66 23.49
C ASP A 277 -39.03 12.67 22.47
N ALA A 278 -38.40 12.42 21.32
CA ALA A 278 -38.90 11.42 20.38
C ALA A 278 -38.60 9.99 20.87
N GLU A 279 -39.63 9.17 21.14
CA GLU A 279 -39.52 7.75 21.52
C GLU A 279 -38.74 6.89 20.48
N GLU A 280 -38.61 7.36 19.25
CA GLU A 280 -37.77 6.76 18.20
C GLU A 280 -36.78 7.83 17.69
N LYS A 281 -35.60 7.96 18.31
CA LYS A 281 -34.48 8.74 17.73
C LYS A 281 -34.03 8.06 16.43
N PRO A 282 -34.05 8.73 15.26
CA PRO A 282 -33.59 8.09 14.05
C PRO A 282 -32.08 7.90 14.09
N VAL A 283 -31.69 6.75 13.61
CA VAL A 283 -30.32 6.39 13.30
C VAL A 283 -29.77 7.41 12.28
N PRO A 284 -28.65 8.12 12.57
CA PRO A 284 -28.05 9.05 11.62
C PRO A 284 -27.80 8.37 10.28
N LEU A 285 -27.96 9.08 9.15
CA LEU A 285 -27.70 8.55 7.80
C LEU A 285 -26.32 7.89 7.67
N GLU A 286 -25.33 8.36 8.41
CA GLU A 286 -23.95 7.83 8.50
C GLU A 286 -23.85 6.51 9.29
N ARG A 287 -24.98 6.02 9.80
CA ARG A 287 -25.01 5.07 10.88
C ARG A 287 -26.07 4.02 10.67
N TRP A 288 -26.42 3.60 9.45
CA TRP A 288 -27.31 2.45 9.21
C TRP A 288 -26.86 1.23 10.04
N THR A 289 -27.38 1.18 11.26
CA THR A 289 -27.21 0.17 12.27
C THR A 289 -28.40 -0.74 12.08
N LEU A 290 -28.21 -2.07 12.06
CA LEU A 290 -29.30 -2.92 12.53
C LEU A 290 -29.77 -2.37 13.88
N HIS A 291 -31.01 -2.71 14.18
CA HIS A 291 -31.44 -3.09 15.51
C HIS A 291 -30.49 -4.13 16.14
N ASP A 292 -29.32 -3.68 16.52
CA ASP A 292 -28.39 -4.27 17.47
C ASP A 292 -28.27 -3.24 18.61
N GLU A 293 -29.41 -2.69 19.04
CA GLU A 293 -29.47 -2.18 20.40
C GLU A 293 -29.16 -3.36 21.31
N ASP A 294 -28.00 -3.21 21.93
CA ASP A 294 -27.41 -4.02 22.95
C ASP A 294 -28.45 -4.71 23.82
N GLU A 295 -28.32 -6.03 23.96
CA GLU A 295 -28.11 -6.54 25.29
C GLU A 295 -27.36 -7.86 25.25
N LYS A 296 -26.59 -8.06 26.29
CA LYS A 296 -25.87 -9.28 26.71
C LYS A 296 -26.81 -10.49 26.75
N SER A 297 -27.30 -10.97 25.62
CA SER A 297 -28.10 -12.18 25.59
C SER A 297 -27.16 -13.38 25.43
N GLU A 298 -27.15 -14.28 26.40
CA GLU A 298 -26.55 -15.62 26.36
C GLU A 298 -27.25 -16.52 25.31
N GLU A 299 -27.46 -16.02 24.09
CA GLU A 299 -28.21 -16.72 23.06
C GLU A 299 -27.34 -17.77 22.34
N GLU A 300 -27.89 -18.96 22.23
CA GLU A 300 -27.21 -20.18 21.77
C GLU A 300 -26.89 -20.10 20.25
N LEU A 301 -25.60 -20.04 19.92
CA LEU A 301 -25.11 -20.21 18.56
C LEU A 301 -25.09 -21.69 18.20
N VAL A 302 -25.75 -22.07 17.10
CA VAL A 302 -25.70 -23.45 16.60
C VAL A 302 -24.47 -23.57 15.69
N THR A 303 -23.60 -24.53 15.95
CA THR A 303 -22.42 -24.82 15.12
C THR A 303 -22.42 -26.28 14.69
N ILE A 304 -22.24 -26.52 13.39
CA ILE A 304 -22.24 -27.83 12.76
C ILE A 304 -20.97 -27.95 11.93
N GLU A 305 -20.10 -28.91 12.27
CA GLU A 305 -18.92 -29.24 11.49
C GLU A 305 -19.04 -30.68 11.00
N GLU A 306 -19.46 -30.84 9.75
CA GLU A 306 -19.89 -32.11 9.18
C GLU A 306 -19.61 -32.16 7.66
N ASP A 307 -19.89 -33.32 7.08
CA ASP A 307 -19.94 -33.51 5.64
C ASP A 307 -21.33 -33.12 5.10
N PHE A 308 -21.36 -32.09 4.26
CA PHE A 308 -22.56 -31.54 3.62
C PHE A 308 -22.74 -32.08 2.20
N ILE A 309 -23.99 -32.16 1.76
CA ILE A 309 -24.35 -32.31 0.34
C ILE A 309 -24.68 -30.94 -0.26
N ASN A 310 -25.39 -30.11 0.51
CA ASN A 310 -25.85 -28.81 0.07
C ASN A 310 -26.00 -27.87 1.28
N VAL A 311 -25.60 -26.62 1.13
CA VAL A 311 -25.94 -25.50 2.01
C VAL A 311 -26.45 -24.38 1.10
N TYR A 312 -27.65 -23.89 1.39
CA TYR A 312 -28.30 -22.87 0.57
C TYR A 312 -29.04 -21.91 1.50
N ALA A 313 -28.62 -20.65 1.47
CA ALA A 313 -29.19 -19.57 2.27
C ALA A 313 -29.84 -18.54 1.35
N VAL A 314 -31.09 -18.20 1.61
CA VAL A 314 -31.92 -17.38 0.72
C VAL A 314 -32.53 -16.22 1.47
N THR A 315 -32.52 -15.05 0.86
CA THR A 315 -33.00 -13.80 1.48
C THR A 315 -34.25 -13.26 0.79
N LEU A 316 -34.43 -13.58 -0.50
CA LEU A 316 -35.65 -13.31 -1.25
C LEU A 316 -36.18 -14.59 -1.89
N SER A 317 -37.51 -14.71 -1.96
CA SER A 317 -38.23 -15.80 -2.63
C SER A 317 -37.91 -15.84 -4.14
N HIS A 318 -36.75 -16.32 -4.56
CA HIS A 318 -36.35 -16.31 -5.97
C HIS A 318 -36.64 -17.65 -6.66
N ILE A 319 -37.09 -17.54 -7.91
CA ILE A 319 -37.37 -18.65 -8.82
C ILE A 319 -36.11 -18.96 -9.62
N SER A 320 -35.48 -20.11 -9.40
CA SER A 320 -34.95 -20.86 -10.55
C SER A 320 -36.13 -21.58 -11.19
N ALA A 321 -36.06 -21.93 -12.47
CA ALA A 321 -37.17 -22.37 -13.35
C ALA A 321 -38.22 -23.35 -12.76
N ASP A 322 -37.96 -23.97 -11.62
CA ASP A 322 -38.73 -25.04 -11.00
C ASP A 322 -39.31 -24.71 -9.59
N GLY A 323 -39.24 -23.49 -9.04
CA GLY A 323 -40.00 -23.10 -7.83
C GLY A 323 -39.21 -22.41 -6.71
N PRO A 324 -39.88 -21.76 -5.74
CA PRO A 324 -39.25 -20.99 -4.66
C PRO A 324 -38.50 -21.89 -3.68
N PHE A 325 -37.21 -21.62 -3.47
CA PHE A 325 -36.42 -22.29 -2.44
C PHE A 325 -36.78 -21.87 -1.01
N ALA A 326 -37.38 -20.69 -0.85
CA ALA A 326 -37.87 -20.13 0.41
C ALA A 326 -39.23 -19.45 0.18
N PRO A 327 -40.35 -20.21 0.12
CA PRO A 327 -41.66 -19.69 -0.31
C PRO A 327 -42.27 -18.60 0.59
N THR A 328 -41.78 -18.48 1.83
CA THR A 328 -42.29 -17.55 2.84
C THR A 328 -41.47 -16.25 2.95
N ALA A 329 -40.35 -16.12 2.24
CA ALA A 329 -39.47 -14.96 2.31
C ALA A 329 -40.13 -13.71 1.69
N LYS A 330 -40.10 -12.58 2.41
CA LYS A 330 -40.64 -11.29 1.96
C LYS A 330 -39.51 -10.38 1.48
N LEU A 331 -39.85 -9.33 0.73
CA LEU A 331 -38.87 -8.35 0.22
C LEU A 331 -38.09 -7.64 1.35
N GLU A 332 -38.75 -7.45 2.49
CA GLU A 332 -38.21 -6.72 3.63
C GLU A 332 -38.71 -7.36 4.93
N ASP A 333 -38.10 -8.47 5.32
CA ASP A 333 -38.36 -9.13 6.61
C ASP A 333 -37.09 -9.41 7.43
N ASN A 334 -35.92 -9.08 6.89
CA ASN A 334 -34.62 -9.23 7.55
C ASN A 334 -34.29 -10.68 7.98
N ARG A 335 -34.81 -11.67 7.24
CA ARG A 335 -34.57 -13.10 7.51
C ARG A 335 -33.63 -13.71 6.48
N ILE A 336 -32.84 -14.68 6.93
CA ILE A 336 -32.12 -15.59 6.06
C ILE A 336 -32.78 -16.97 6.19
N HIS A 337 -33.35 -17.48 5.11
CA HIS A 337 -33.86 -18.84 5.04
C HIS A 337 -32.70 -19.80 4.74
N LEU A 338 -32.14 -20.39 5.79
CA LEU A 338 -31.02 -21.32 5.71
C LEU A 338 -31.55 -22.74 5.55
N SER A 339 -31.12 -23.43 4.50
CA SER A 339 -31.34 -24.86 4.32
C SER A 339 -30.02 -25.59 4.13
N TYR A 340 -29.90 -26.79 4.69
CA TYR A 340 -28.75 -27.65 4.45
C TYR A 340 -29.12 -29.13 4.48
N ILE A 341 -28.30 -29.95 3.82
CA ILE A 341 -28.43 -31.40 3.76
C ILE A 341 -27.10 -32.00 4.19
N LEU A 342 -27.11 -32.80 5.25
CA LEU A 342 -25.92 -33.53 5.70
C LEU A 342 -25.82 -34.84 4.95
N LYS A 343 -24.58 -35.26 4.67
CA LYS A 343 -24.30 -36.53 3.99
C LYS A 343 -24.84 -37.73 4.77
N LYS A 344 -24.81 -37.67 6.11
CA LYS A 344 -25.28 -38.74 7.01
C LYS A 344 -26.80 -38.94 6.99
N ASP A 345 -27.58 -37.93 6.61
CA ASP A 345 -29.05 -37.99 6.57
C ASP A 345 -29.57 -38.52 5.22
N VAL A 346 -28.70 -38.61 4.22
CA VAL A 346 -29.02 -39.11 2.87
C VAL A 346 -28.70 -40.60 2.77
N LYS A 347 -29.74 -41.44 2.77
CA LYS A 347 -29.61 -42.91 2.75
C LYS A 347 -29.26 -43.46 1.36
N THR A 348 -29.86 -42.90 0.31
CA THR A 348 -29.73 -43.37 -1.07
C THR A 348 -29.61 -42.21 -2.05
N ARG A 349 -29.04 -42.46 -3.24
CA ARG A 349 -29.02 -41.45 -4.33
C ARG A 349 -30.43 -41.09 -4.83
N VAL A 350 -31.41 -41.96 -4.61
CA VAL A 350 -32.83 -41.71 -4.88
C VAL A 350 -33.38 -40.57 -4.01
N ASP A 351 -32.84 -40.38 -2.80
CA ASP A 351 -33.24 -39.26 -1.94
C ASP A 351 -32.85 -37.91 -2.55
N ILE A 352 -31.69 -37.83 -3.22
CA ILE A 352 -31.27 -36.61 -3.95
C ILE A 352 -32.15 -36.38 -5.19
N ALA A 353 -32.48 -37.43 -5.94
CA ALA A 353 -33.42 -37.31 -7.05
C ALA A 353 -34.82 -36.84 -6.56
N ARG A 354 -35.27 -37.34 -5.40
CA ARG A 354 -36.52 -36.90 -4.75
C ARG A 354 -36.44 -35.44 -4.32
N TYR A 355 -35.30 -34.99 -3.79
CA TYR A 355 -35.06 -33.58 -3.45
C TYR A 355 -35.19 -32.68 -4.68
N LEU A 356 -34.52 -33.03 -5.79
CA LEU A 356 -34.59 -32.27 -7.04
C LEU A 356 -36.02 -32.21 -7.60
N LEU A 357 -36.75 -33.33 -7.62
CA LEU A 357 -38.16 -33.38 -8.07
C LEU A 357 -39.13 -32.65 -7.11
N ALA A 358 -38.79 -32.52 -5.84
CA ALA A 358 -39.62 -31.82 -4.85
C ALA A 358 -39.50 -30.30 -4.98
N ILE A 359 -38.40 -29.78 -5.56
CA ILE A 359 -38.24 -28.35 -5.85
C ILE A 359 -39.31 -27.90 -6.85
N GLU A 360 -39.52 -28.67 -7.93
CA GLU A 360 -40.60 -28.49 -8.93
C GLU A 360 -42.00 -28.34 -8.30
N LYS A 361 -42.21 -29.03 -7.17
CA LYS A 361 -43.47 -29.07 -6.44
C LYS A 361 -43.51 -28.12 -5.24
N GLN A 362 -42.41 -27.43 -4.95
CA GLN A 362 -42.24 -26.50 -3.82
C GLN A 362 -42.37 -27.18 -2.44
N THR A 363 -42.08 -28.48 -2.36
CA THR A 363 -42.18 -29.30 -1.13
C THR A 363 -40.82 -29.84 -0.69
N HIS A 364 -39.72 -29.33 -1.24
CA HIS A 364 -38.37 -29.82 -0.94
C HIS A 364 -37.93 -29.51 0.50
N LEU A 365 -38.46 -28.45 1.11
CA LEU A 365 -38.20 -28.12 2.52
C LEU A 365 -38.92 -29.08 3.49
N ASP A 366 -39.95 -29.79 3.04
CA ASP A 366 -40.72 -30.75 3.87
C ASP A 366 -40.07 -32.14 3.92
N LEU A 367 -38.99 -32.36 3.17
CA LEU A 367 -38.31 -33.65 3.11
C LEU A 367 -37.53 -33.90 4.42
N PRO A 368 -37.60 -35.12 5.00
CA PRO A 368 -37.10 -35.39 6.35
C PRO A 368 -35.58 -35.28 6.52
N PHE A 369 -34.82 -35.24 5.42
CA PHE A 369 -33.36 -35.09 5.42
C PHE A 369 -32.90 -33.67 5.04
N VAL A 370 -33.83 -32.74 4.83
CA VAL A 370 -33.53 -31.33 4.58
C VAL A 370 -33.77 -30.57 5.87
N GLN A 371 -32.71 -29.96 6.39
CA GLN A 371 -32.82 -29.06 7.54
C GLN A 371 -33.11 -27.66 7.03
N HIS A 372 -34.07 -26.96 7.63
CA HIS A 372 -34.47 -25.61 7.23
C HIS A 372 -34.78 -24.75 8.46
N PHE A 373 -34.17 -23.57 8.54
CA PHE A 373 -34.32 -22.63 9.64
C PHE A 373 -34.39 -21.19 9.13
N GLU A 374 -35.19 -20.36 9.78
CA GLU A 374 -35.06 -18.92 9.68
C GLU A 374 -33.93 -18.48 10.61
N VAL A 375 -32.93 -17.77 10.08
CA VAL A 375 -31.75 -17.35 10.83
C VAL A 375 -31.50 -15.85 10.66
N SER A 376 -30.91 -15.24 11.69
CA SER A 376 -30.51 -13.83 11.66
C SER A 376 -29.09 -13.66 11.11
N THR A 377 -28.19 -14.61 11.34
CA THR A 377 -26.79 -14.56 10.87
C THR A 377 -26.26 -15.97 10.58
N MET A 378 -25.27 -16.09 9.68
CA MET A 378 -24.57 -17.35 9.43
C MET A 378 -23.10 -17.19 9.04
N THR A 379 -22.27 -18.17 9.37
CA THR A 379 -20.86 -18.28 8.97
C THR A 379 -20.63 -19.66 8.36
N LEU A 380 -19.99 -19.73 7.20
CA LEU A 380 -19.66 -20.97 6.50
C LEU A 380 -18.15 -21.00 6.22
N ASP A 381 -17.44 -21.88 6.94
CA ASP A 381 -16.04 -22.17 6.68
C ASP A 381 -15.94 -23.39 5.77
N VAL A 382 -15.34 -23.23 4.58
CA VAL A 382 -15.21 -24.29 3.59
C VAL A 382 -13.89 -25.03 3.83
N LEU A 383 -13.98 -26.28 4.26
CA LEU A 383 -12.81 -27.12 4.59
C LEU A 383 -12.40 -28.05 3.44
N SER A 384 -13.27 -28.28 2.46
CA SER A 384 -12.96 -29.11 1.28
C SER A 384 -12.18 -28.34 0.20
N GLU A 385 -10.98 -28.82 -0.12
CA GLU A 385 -10.15 -28.31 -1.22
C GLU A 385 -10.85 -28.45 -2.58
N GLY A 386 -10.83 -27.40 -3.39
CA GLY A 386 -11.41 -27.40 -4.74
C GLY A 386 -12.93 -27.15 -4.83
N SER A 387 -13.59 -26.81 -3.71
CA SER A 387 -14.98 -26.33 -3.71
C SER A 387 -15.08 -24.81 -3.72
N TYR A 388 -16.21 -24.26 -4.18
CA TYR A 388 -16.45 -22.83 -4.33
C TYR A 388 -17.83 -22.46 -3.75
N VAL A 389 -17.96 -21.21 -3.32
CA VAL A 389 -19.23 -20.63 -2.90
C VAL A 389 -19.78 -19.77 -4.03
N VAL A 390 -21.09 -19.85 -4.24
CA VAL A 390 -21.83 -19.06 -5.22
C VAL A 390 -22.63 -18.00 -4.46
N LEU A 391 -22.56 -16.75 -4.91
CA LEU A 391 -23.27 -15.62 -4.34
C LEU A 391 -24.12 -14.98 -5.43
N ASP A 392 -25.45 -15.00 -5.28
CA ASP A 392 -26.42 -14.52 -6.29
C ASP A 392 -26.13 -15.03 -7.72
N GLY A 393 -25.67 -16.28 -7.85
CA GLY A 393 -25.30 -16.92 -9.12
C GLY A 393 -23.83 -16.72 -9.56
N GLU A 394 -23.05 -15.90 -8.85
CA GLU A 394 -21.65 -15.61 -9.18
C GLU A 394 -20.66 -16.40 -8.31
N MET A 395 -19.63 -16.99 -8.94
CA MET A 395 -18.65 -17.84 -8.24
C MET A 395 -17.57 -17.02 -7.51
N LEU A 396 -17.32 -17.35 -6.24
CA LEU A 396 -16.26 -16.76 -5.42
C LEU A 396 -15.03 -17.68 -5.30
N GLN A 397 -13.82 -17.14 -5.51
CA GLN A 397 -12.55 -17.87 -5.38
C GLN A 397 -11.99 -17.85 -3.93
N ASN A 398 -12.80 -18.15 -2.92
CA ASN A 398 -12.40 -17.99 -1.49
C ASN A 398 -12.71 -19.24 -0.63
N ARG A 399 -11.98 -19.39 0.50
CA ARG A 399 -12.06 -20.55 1.41
C ARG A 399 -12.98 -20.36 2.63
N ALA A 400 -13.34 -19.13 3.02
CA ALA A 400 -14.35 -18.88 4.05
C ALA A 400 -15.32 -17.75 3.67
N VAL A 401 -16.60 -17.93 4.02
CA VAL A 401 -17.69 -16.96 3.74
C VAL A 401 -18.50 -16.73 5.02
N ARG A 402 -18.57 -15.47 5.45
CA ARG A 402 -19.34 -15.04 6.62
C ARG A 402 -20.47 -14.12 6.18
N SER A 403 -21.71 -14.55 6.37
CA SER A 403 -22.89 -13.73 6.12
C SER A 403 -23.35 -13.06 7.42
N LEU A 404 -23.07 -11.77 7.53
CA LEU A 404 -23.53 -10.97 8.64
C LEU A 404 -24.78 -10.23 8.20
N HIS A 405 -25.83 -10.26 9.02
CA HIS A 405 -26.84 -9.22 8.97
C HIS A 405 -26.19 -8.00 9.62
N HIS A 406 -25.45 -7.21 8.82
CA HIS A 406 -24.95 -5.86 9.13
C HIS A 406 -24.04 -5.32 8.02
N THR A 407 -24.37 -4.12 7.54
CA THR A 407 -23.37 -3.10 7.21
C THR A 407 -22.64 -2.71 8.49
N SER A 408 -21.31 -2.79 8.42
CA SER A 408 -20.41 -2.89 9.57
C SER A 408 -20.31 -1.62 10.42
N LYS A 409 -20.48 -1.76 11.75
CA LYS A 409 -19.46 -1.21 12.67
C LYS A 409 -18.15 -1.91 12.31
N ARG A 410 -17.25 -1.20 11.64
CA ARG A 410 -15.91 -1.68 11.30
C ARG A 410 -15.11 -1.87 12.59
N LEU A 411 -15.15 -3.07 13.15
CA LEU A 411 -14.04 -3.57 13.96
C LEU A 411 -12.96 -4.03 12.97
N PHE A 412 -12.08 -3.09 12.64
CA PHE A 412 -10.95 -3.37 11.76
C PHE A 412 -9.92 -4.26 12.40
N ASN A 413 -9.51 -5.28 11.65
CA ASN A 413 -8.34 -6.06 11.98
C ASN A 413 -7.11 -5.32 11.40
N TRP A 414 -6.03 -5.20 12.17
CA TRP A 414 -4.74 -4.66 11.68
C TRP A 414 -4.26 -5.34 10.39
N ARG A 415 -4.75 -6.55 10.09
CA ARG A 415 -4.51 -7.28 8.84
C ARG A 415 -4.94 -6.55 7.58
N ASP A 416 -5.98 -5.72 7.64
CA ASP A 416 -6.49 -4.99 6.46
C ASP A 416 -5.56 -3.83 6.09
N SER A 417 -4.77 -3.29 7.04
CA SER A 417 -3.69 -2.32 6.79
C SER A 417 -2.43 -2.93 6.15
N MET A 418 -2.44 -4.24 5.88
CA MET A 418 -1.34 -4.95 5.22
C MET A 418 -1.53 -5.11 3.71
N GLN A 419 -2.73 -4.84 3.20
CA GLN A 419 -2.94 -4.88 1.76
C GLN A 419 -2.32 -3.64 1.13
N GLU A 420 -1.48 -3.85 0.11
CA GLU A 420 -0.88 -2.75 -0.64
C GLU A 420 -1.98 -1.87 -1.25
N GLY A 421 -1.80 -0.56 -1.13
CA GLY A 421 -2.71 0.44 -1.65
C GLY A 421 -3.97 0.66 -0.82
N THR A 422 -4.12 0.05 0.36
CA THR A 422 -5.32 0.26 1.20
C THR A 422 -4.96 0.70 2.61
N PHE A 423 -5.84 1.49 3.20
CA PHE A 423 -5.91 1.76 4.62
C PHE A 423 -7.38 1.82 5.01
N SER A 424 -7.66 1.71 6.29
CA SER A 424 -9.04 1.68 6.79
C SER A 424 -9.77 2.97 6.38
N ALA A 425 -10.94 2.85 5.73
CA ALA A 425 -11.74 4.03 5.35
C ALA A 425 -12.26 4.83 6.57
N ASP A 426 -12.16 4.28 7.79
CA ASP A 426 -12.38 5.07 9.02
C ASP A 426 -11.40 6.25 9.14
N VAL A 427 -10.30 6.26 8.37
CA VAL A 427 -9.36 7.38 8.24
C VAL A 427 -10.05 8.63 7.67
N HIS A 428 -11.05 8.47 6.82
CA HIS A 428 -11.82 9.59 6.27
C HIS A 428 -12.86 10.11 7.27
N GLU A 429 -13.47 9.21 8.05
CA GLU A 429 -14.46 9.53 9.10
C GLU A 429 -13.81 10.11 10.37
N THR A 430 -12.70 9.52 10.79
CA THR A 430 -11.90 9.90 11.97
C THR A 430 -10.50 10.30 11.54
N LYS A 431 -10.37 11.56 11.10
CA LYS A 431 -9.11 12.11 10.58
C LYS A 431 -7.92 11.81 11.50
N PRO A 432 -6.78 11.32 10.98
CA PRO A 432 -5.57 11.15 11.77
C PRO A 432 -5.13 12.47 12.42
N THR A 433 -4.64 12.38 13.65
CA THR A 433 -3.95 13.49 14.32
C THR A 433 -2.63 13.82 13.63
N HIS A 434 -1.97 12.81 13.07
CA HIS A 434 -0.70 12.95 12.36
C HIS A 434 -0.70 12.10 11.09
N ILE A 435 -0.19 12.64 10.00
CA ILE A 435 0.11 11.88 8.77
C ILE A 435 1.62 11.92 8.54
N ILE A 436 2.26 10.76 8.51
CA ILE A 436 3.68 10.61 8.21
C ILE A 436 3.83 10.12 6.78
N VAL A 437 4.49 10.92 5.94
CA VAL A 437 4.73 10.61 4.52
C VAL A 437 6.11 9.99 4.35
N GLY A 438 6.15 8.68 4.11
CA GLY A 438 7.36 7.88 3.92
C GLY A 438 7.66 7.02 5.15
N ALA A 439 7.60 5.70 4.99
CA ALA A 439 8.03 4.74 6.01
C ALA A 439 9.55 4.46 5.90
N GLY A 440 10.34 5.52 5.70
CA GLY A 440 11.80 5.48 5.74
C GLY A 440 12.35 5.44 7.17
N SER A 441 13.67 5.60 7.31
CA SER A 441 14.35 5.59 8.62
C SER A 441 13.67 6.49 9.65
N ALA A 442 13.47 7.78 9.33
CA ALA A 442 12.84 8.73 10.24
C ALA A 442 11.34 8.45 10.46
N GLY A 443 10.59 8.16 9.39
CA GLY A 443 9.16 7.92 9.47
C GLY A 443 8.79 6.72 10.34
N CYS A 444 9.61 5.65 10.30
CA CYS A 444 9.47 4.50 11.19
C CYS A 444 9.62 4.88 12.67
N VAL A 445 10.62 5.70 13.02
CA VAL A 445 10.84 6.17 14.39
C VAL A 445 9.67 7.03 14.85
N LEU A 446 9.25 8.00 14.03
CA LEU A 446 8.15 8.90 14.34
C LEU A 446 6.84 8.14 14.56
N ALA A 447 6.52 7.18 13.71
CA ALA A 447 5.31 6.37 13.86
C ALA A 447 5.31 5.61 15.19
N ASN A 448 6.46 5.08 15.61
CA ASN A 448 6.59 4.43 16.91
C ASN A 448 6.44 5.40 18.06
N ARG A 449 7.20 6.49 18.05
CA ARG A 449 7.18 7.43 19.16
C ARG A 449 5.83 8.11 19.28
N LEU A 450 5.27 8.68 18.21
CA LEU A 450 3.99 9.40 18.28
C LEU A 450 2.83 8.51 18.76
N THR A 451 2.81 7.22 18.39
CA THR A 451 1.77 6.29 18.84
C THR A 451 1.96 5.72 20.25
N GLU A 452 3.04 6.06 20.96
CA GLU A 452 3.14 5.79 22.41
C GLU A 452 2.06 6.52 23.20
N ASP A 453 1.61 7.68 22.69
CA ASP A 453 0.46 8.39 23.24
C ASP A 453 -0.83 7.84 22.59
N PRO A 454 -1.74 7.23 23.37
CA PRO A 454 -2.98 6.66 22.82
C PRO A 454 -3.95 7.71 22.28
N SER A 455 -3.79 9.00 22.61
CA SER A 455 -4.58 10.09 22.04
C SER A 455 -4.18 10.43 20.60
N ASN A 456 -2.96 10.09 20.20
CA ASN A 456 -2.50 10.27 18.83
C ASN A 456 -2.99 9.14 17.95
N ARG A 457 -3.70 9.49 16.88
CA ARG A 457 -4.02 8.61 15.74
C ARG A 457 -3.07 8.91 14.58
N VAL A 458 -2.21 7.97 14.22
CA VAL A 458 -1.11 8.18 13.26
C VAL A 458 -1.32 7.36 12.00
N LEU A 459 -1.32 8.03 10.85
CA LEU A 459 -1.29 7.38 9.53
C LEU A 459 0.13 7.42 8.97
N LEU A 460 0.74 6.26 8.75
CA LEU A 460 2.04 6.09 8.09
C LEU A 460 1.84 5.55 6.68
N ILE A 461 2.22 6.32 5.66
CA ILE A 461 2.13 5.88 4.26
C ILE A 461 3.51 5.68 3.64
N GLU A 462 3.62 4.71 2.73
CA GLU A 462 4.84 4.41 1.99
C GLU A 462 4.54 4.10 0.52
N ALA A 463 5.37 4.62 -0.39
CA ALA A 463 5.23 4.39 -1.83
C ALA A 463 5.63 2.96 -2.22
N GLY A 464 6.62 2.40 -1.54
CA GLY A 464 7.07 1.03 -1.74
C GLY A 464 6.23 -0.04 -1.04
N PRO A 465 6.56 -1.32 -1.31
CA PRO A 465 5.93 -2.45 -0.64
C PRO A 465 6.37 -2.57 0.82
N VAL A 466 5.74 -3.50 1.54
CA VAL A 466 6.16 -3.91 2.88
C VAL A 466 7.42 -4.79 2.81
N ASP A 467 8.33 -4.65 3.78
CA ASP A 467 9.51 -5.51 3.94
C ASP A 467 9.15 -6.86 4.58
N HIS A 468 8.44 -7.70 3.84
CA HIS A 468 7.95 -8.98 4.35
C HIS A 468 9.06 -9.89 4.88
N ARG A 469 8.81 -10.57 6.00
CA ARG A 469 9.78 -11.46 6.68
C ARG A 469 10.31 -12.62 5.81
N TRP A 470 9.53 -13.06 4.83
CA TRP A 470 9.92 -14.16 3.93
C TRP A 470 10.88 -13.72 2.81
N ASP A 471 11.05 -12.42 2.59
CA ASP A 471 11.93 -11.92 1.54
C ASP A 471 13.39 -11.89 1.99
N TRP A 472 14.07 -13.02 1.78
CA TRP A 472 15.49 -13.18 2.12
C TRP A 472 16.39 -12.14 1.44
N ARG A 473 16.01 -11.58 0.27
CA ARG A 473 16.82 -10.59 -0.44
C ARG A 473 17.00 -9.33 0.41
N ILE A 474 15.96 -8.96 1.17
CA ILE A 474 15.99 -7.85 2.13
C ILE A 474 16.76 -8.22 3.40
N HIS A 475 16.44 -9.38 3.99
CA HIS A 475 16.89 -9.70 5.35
C HIS A 475 18.29 -10.29 5.43
N MET A 476 18.81 -10.90 4.36
CA MET A 476 20.17 -11.45 4.30
C MET A 476 21.17 -10.31 4.02
N PRO A 477 22.10 -9.99 4.94
CA PRO A 477 23.10 -8.93 4.76
C PRO A 477 23.89 -9.02 3.45
N ALA A 478 24.36 -10.21 3.08
CA ALA A 478 25.14 -10.42 1.85
C ALA A 478 24.33 -10.24 0.55
N ALA A 479 23.00 -10.21 0.63
CA ALA A 479 22.12 -10.03 -0.53
C ALA A 479 21.93 -8.55 -0.93
N LEU A 480 22.71 -7.63 -0.35
CA LEU A 480 22.68 -6.19 -0.60
C LEU A 480 22.42 -5.79 -2.07
N MET A 481 23.16 -6.39 -3.00
CA MET A 481 23.08 -6.04 -4.43
C MET A 481 21.73 -6.39 -5.07
N TYR A 482 21.01 -7.41 -4.59
CA TYR A 482 19.70 -7.78 -5.12
C TYR A 482 18.68 -6.65 -4.92
N ASN A 483 18.76 -5.93 -3.81
CA ASN A 483 17.81 -4.86 -3.49
C ASN A 483 18.24 -3.54 -4.14
N LEU A 484 19.54 -3.26 -4.20
CA LEU A 484 20.07 -2.07 -4.85
C LEU A 484 19.78 -2.07 -6.36
N CYS A 485 19.72 -3.22 -7.02
CA CYS A 485 19.40 -3.32 -8.44
C CYS A 485 17.90 -3.56 -8.74
N SER A 486 17.05 -3.69 -7.72
CA SER A 486 15.63 -4.01 -7.90
C SER A 486 14.79 -2.77 -8.21
N GLU A 487 14.03 -2.76 -9.31
CA GLU A 487 13.05 -1.69 -9.59
C GLU A 487 11.84 -1.71 -8.66
N THR A 488 11.70 -2.74 -7.82
CA THR A 488 10.63 -2.88 -6.84
C THR A 488 10.93 -2.07 -5.58
N TYR A 489 12.11 -2.28 -4.98
CA TYR A 489 12.51 -1.73 -3.68
C TYR A 489 13.31 -0.43 -3.78
N ASN A 490 13.60 0.03 -4.98
CA ASN A 490 14.45 1.17 -5.23
C ASN A 490 13.77 2.15 -6.18
N TRP A 491 13.97 3.44 -5.93
CA TRP A 491 13.53 4.52 -6.81
C TRP A 491 14.31 4.64 -8.12
N HIS A 492 15.54 4.10 -8.19
CA HIS A 492 16.40 4.14 -9.38
C HIS A 492 16.68 5.56 -9.91
N TYR A 493 17.00 6.49 -9.01
CA TYR A 493 17.30 7.86 -9.42
C TYR A 493 18.62 7.95 -10.19
N HIS A 494 18.70 8.98 -11.01
CA HIS A 494 19.90 9.34 -11.75
C HIS A 494 20.15 10.84 -11.59
N THR A 495 21.41 11.23 -11.47
CA THR A 495 21.78 12.64 -11.47
C THR A 495 21.66 13.25 -12.87
N THR A 496 21.70 14.57 -12.95
CA THR A 496 22.08 15.27 -14.18
C THR A 496 23.54 14.96 -14.54
N ALA A 497 23.91 15.25 -15.78
CA ALA A 497 25.29 15.11 -16.24
C ALA A 497 26.22 16.01 -15.41
N GLN A 498 27.25 15.42 -14.80
CA GLN A 498 28.17 16.12 -13.91
C GLN A 498 29.30 16.77 -14.72
N LYS A 499 29.24 18.10 -14.86
CA LYS A 499 30.16 18.91 -15.69
C LYS A 499 31.63 18.62 -15.40
N ASN A 500 32.01 18.62 -14.12
CA ASN A 500 33.41 18.47 -13.70
C ASN A 500 33.88 17.00 -13.72
N LEU A 501 32.94 16.05 -13.84
CA LEU A 501 33.18 14.60 -13.90
C LEU A 501 32.96 14.02 -15.31
N GLY A 502 33.23 14.82 -16.36
CA GLY A 502 33.18 14.35 -17.75
C GLY A 502 31.77 14.08 -18.26
N ASN A 503 30.78 14.80 -17.73
CA ASN A 503 29.35 14.66 -18.06
C ASN A 503 28.78 13.27 -17.73
N ARG A 504 29.42 12.54 -16.81
CA ARG A 504 28.88 11.28 -16.28
C ARG A 504 27.55 11.51 -15.57
N VAL A 505 26.64 10.56 -15.72
CA VAL A 505 25.39 10.48 -14.98
C VAL A 505 25.55 9.41 -13.91
N PHE A 506 25.28 9.77 -12.66
CA PHE A 506 25.46 8.89 -11.51
C PHE A 506 24.15 8.21 -11.17
N TYR A 507 24.23 6.92 -10.90
CA TYR A 507 23.13 6.13 -10.38
C TYR A 507 22.98 6.36 -8.87
N TRP A 508 21.78 6.71 -8.42
CA TRP A 508 21.47 7.01 -7.02
C TRP A 508 20.34 6.08 -6.50
N PRO A 509 20.70 4.90 -5.95
CA PRO A 509 19.73 3.97 -5.39
C PRO A 509 19.16 4.51 -4.07
N ARG A 510 17.83 4.67 -3.97
CA ARG A 510 17.11 5.09 -2.74
C ARG A 510 16.00 4.10 -2.42
N GLY A 511 15.89 3.72 -1.14
CA GLY A 511 14.88 2.77 -0.71
C GLY A 511 13.45 3.27 -0.93
N ARG A 512 12.67 2.45 -1.63
CA ARG A 512 11.22 2.56 -1.86
C ARG A 512 10.59 1.28 -1.31
N VAL A 513 10.51 1.18 0.00
CA VAL A 513 10.07 0.00 0.76
C VAL A 513 9.93 0.41 2.23
N TRP A 514 9.17 -0.33 3.05
CA TRP A 514 9.20 -0.13 4.51
C TRP A 514 10.63 -0.19 5.07
N GLY A 515 10.96 0.77 5.92
CA GLY A 515 12.30 1.06 6.42
C GLY A 515 13.14 1.95 5.47
N GLY A 516 12.64 2.22 4.26
CA GLY A 516 13.28 3.03 3.23
C GLY A 516 14.72 2.59 2.98
N SER A 517 15.64 3.56 2.94
CA SER A 517 17.05 3.28 2.67
C SER A 517 17.73 2.42 3.75
N SER A 518 17.22 2.34 4.98
CA SER A 518 17.77 1.40 6.00
C SER A 518 17.57 -0.07 5.63
N THR A 519 16.59 -0.37 4.78
CA THR A 519 16.29 -1.70 4.25
C THR A 519 17.20 -2.06 3.08
N LEU A 520 17.85 -1.08 2.44
CA LEU A 520 18.76 -1.25 1.30
C LEU A 520 20.24 -0.99 1.64
N ASN A 521 20.55 -0.33 2.74
CA ASN A 521 21.91 0.17 3.01
C ASN A 521 22.96 -0.95 3.22
N ALA A 522 24.23 -0.58 3.32
CA ALA A 522 25.32 -1.50 3.64
C ALA A 522 25.44 -1.83 5.15
N MET A 523 24.45 -1.45 5.96
CA MET A 523 24.32 -1.71 7.40
C MET A 523 25.38 -1.10 8.33
N CYS A 524 26.41 -0.42 7.83
CA CYS A 524 27.36 0.33 8.65
C CYS A 524 26.64 1.33 9.57
N TYR A 525 26.96 1.29 10.85
CA TYR A 525 26.41 2.17 11.87
C TYR A 525 27.49 3.16 12.32
N VAL A 526 27.39 4.38 11.81
CA VAL A 526 28.27 5.50 12.15
C VAL A 526 27.42 6.69 12.56
N ARG A 527 27.77 7.34 13.68
CA ARG A 527 27.04 8.49 14.23
C ARG A 527 27.54 9.84 13.73
N GLY A 528 28.71 9.91 13.09
CA GLY A 528 29.37 11.17 12.74
C GLY A 528 30.19 11.73 13.89
N HIS A 529 30.94 12.81 13.63
CA HIS A 529 31.78 13.44 14.65
C HIS A 529 30.96 14.41 15.51
N ALA A 530 31.30 14.57 16.78
CA ALA A 530 30.65 15.53 17.66
C ALA A 530 30.67 16.97 17.11
N PHE A 531 31.80 17.38 16.52
CA PHE A 531 31.94 18.72 15.97
C PHE A 531 31.06 19.00 14.75
N ASP A 532 30.53 17.98 14.08
CA ASP A 532 29.55 18.19 13.00
C ASP A 532 28.24 18.74 13.55
N TYR A 533 27.81 18.23 14.70
CA TYR A 533 26.60 18.68 15.40
C TYR A 533 26.82 20.04 16.07
N ASP A 534 27.99 20.28 16.66
CA ASP A 534 28.35 21.60 17.19
C ASP A 534 28.40 22.66 16.08
N ARG A 535 28.76 22.26 14.86
CA ARG A 535 28.66 23.11 13.67
C ARG A 535 27.20 23.40 13.31
N TRP A 536 26.29 22.43 13.37
CA TRP A 536 24.86 22.68 13.12
C TRP A 536 24.30 23.78 14.02
N GLU A 537 24.65 23.79 15.30
CA GLU A 537 24.25 24.84 16.23
C GLU A 537 24.78 26.22 15.81
N LYS A 538 26.05 26.30 15.38
CA LYS A 538 26.65 27.54 14.83
C LYS A 538 26.00 27.98 13.52
N GLU A 539 25.51 27.04 12.71
CA GLU A 539 24.76 27.29 11.46
C GLU A 539 23.30 27.68 11.72
N GLY A 540 22.88 27.81 12.98
CA GLY A 540 21.57 28.32 13.38
C GLY A 540 20.58 27.25 13.81
N ALA A 541 20.96 25.97 13.82
CA ALA A 541 20.15 24.89 14.39
C ALA A 541 20.33 24.83 15.92
N VAL A 542 19.90 25.89 16.61
CA VAL A 542 20.09 26.06 18.06
C VAL A 542 19.57 24.84 18.83
N GLY A 543 20.38 24.35 19.76
CA GLY A 543 20.07 23.16 20.54
C GLY A 543 20.46 21.86 19.85
N TRP A 544 20.86 21.81 18.58
CA TRP A 544 21.26 20.58 17.87
C TRP A 544 22.74 20.22 17.97
N ASN A 545 23.47 20.79 18.94
CA ASN A 545 24.85 20.40 19.25
C ASN A 545 24.99 18.95 19.75
N TYR A 546 26.22 18.44 19.82
CA TYR A 546 26.45 17.03 20.15
C TYR A 546 25.95 16.66 21.55
N ALA A 547 26.14 17.54 22.53
CA ALA A 547 25.68 17.32 23.89
C ALA A 547 24.17 17.04 23.94
N ASN A 548 23.38 17.75 23.14
CA ASN A 548 21.94 17.54 23.06
C ASN A 548 21.54 16.35 22.16
N CYS A 549 22.37 15.95 21.19
CA CYS A 549 22.09 14.83 20.29
C CYS A 549 22.46 13.46 20.89
N LEU A 550 23.55 13.37 21.65
CA LEU A 550 24.06 12.12 22.22
C LEU A 550 23.03 11.33 23.07
N PRO A 551 22.21 11.96 23.94
CA PRO A 551 21.15 11.25 24.67
C PRO A 551 20.15 10.53 23.74
N TYR A 552 19.85 11.11 22.58
CA TYR A 552 18.94 10.54 21.59
C TYR A 552 19.58 9.41 20.77
N PHE A 553 20.88 9.49 20.51
CA PHE A 553 21.63 8.34 20.00
C PHE A 553 21.55 7.15 20.96
N LYS A 554 21.77 7.39 22.26
CA LYS A 554 21.68 6.34 23.30
C LYS A 554 20.26 5.78 23.44
N LYS A 555 19.24 6.64 23.38
CA LYS A 555 17.82 6.23 23.41
C LYS A 555 17.44 5.31 22.24
N ALA A 556 17.99 5.56 21.05
CA ALA A 556 17.69 4.79 19.86
C ALA A 556 18.32 3.38 19.88
N GLU A 557 19.48 3.23 20.52
CA GLU A 557 20.39 2.10 20.33
C GLU A 557 20.37 1.07 21.47
N THR A 558 20.53 -0.21 21.09
CA THR A 558 21.06 -1.28 21.96
C THR A 558 22.36 -1.80 21.35
N TYR A 559 23.49 -1.42 21.95
CA TYR A 559 24.82 -1.81 21.53
C TYR A 559 25.27 -3.10 22.21
N SER A 560 25.80 -4.04 21.44
CA SER A 560 26.16 -5.38 21.95
C SER A 560 27.28 -5.39 23.00
N HIS A 561 28.11 -4.35 23.07
CA HIS A 561 29.23 -4.23 24.03
C HIS A 561 29.03 -3.08 25.04
N SER A 562 27.81 -2.56 25.19
CA SER A 562 27.56 -1.46 26.13
C SER A 562 27.82 -1.90 27.58
N THR A 563 28.36 -0.99 28.39
CA THR A 563 28.55 -1.21 29.83
C THR A 563 27.28 -0.97 30.66
N GLY A 564 26.11 -0.84 30.02
CA GLY A 564 24.81 -0.62 30.67
C GLY A 564 24.47 0.86 30.82
N GLU A 565 23.75 1.20 31.90
CA GLU A 565 23.29 2.59 32.14
C GLU A 565 24.44 3.60 32.34
N THR A 566 25.58 3.13 32.84
CA THR A 566 26.77 3.96 33.12
C THR A 566 27.62 4.23 31.88
N ASP A 567 27.31 3.62 30.75
CA ASP A 567 28.02 3.86 29.49
C ASP A 567 27.84 5.33 29.08
N ALA A 568 28.93 6.08 28.92
CA ALA A 568 28.86 7.50 28.61
C ALA A 568 28.32 7.76 27.19
N TYR A 569 28.59 6.86 26.23
CA TYR A 569 28.36 7.10 24.81
C TYR A 569 27.32 6.18 24.18
N ARG A 570 27.23 4.90 24.58
CA ARG A 570 26.40 3.89 23.90
C ARG A 570 25.07 3.65 24.60
N GLY A 571 24.08 3.25 23.79
CA GLY A 571 22.78 2.82 24.29
C GLY A 571 22.76 1.33 24.59
N HIS A 572 21.94 0.89 25.55
CA HIS A 572 21.83 -0.53 25.95
C HIS A 572 20.40 -1.08 25.91
N ASN A 573 19.39 -0.24 25.61
CA ASN A 573 17.98 -0.64 25.69
C ASN A 573 17.08 -0.02 24.59
N GLY A 574 17.68 0.64 23.60
CA GLY A 574 16.94 1.18 22.47
C GLY A 574 16.53 0.09 21.46
N PRO A 575 15.49 0.32 20.63
CA PRO A 575 14.98 -0.69 19.70
C PRO A 575 15.93 -1.01 18.53
N LEU A 576 16.89 -0.15 18.24
CA LEU A 576 17.87 -0.37 17.17
C LEU A 576 19.05 -1.19 17.69
N HIS A 577 19.11 -2.47 17.34
CA HIS A 577 20.27 -3.29 17.64
C HIS A 577 21.48 -2.90 16.80
N VAL A 578 22.61 -2.73 17.47
CA VAL A 578 23.91 -2.43 16.88
C VAL A 578 24.92 -3.44 17.40
N SER A 579 25.55 -4.16 16.47
CA SER A 579 26.53 -5.20 16.78
C SER A 579 27.88 -4.80 16.20
N ARG A 580 28.96 -4.96 16.97
CA ARG A 580 30.32 -4.89 16.43
C ARG A 580 30.54 -6.02 15.41
N ALA A 581 31.09 -5.68 14.25
CA ALA A 581 31.32 -6.66 13.19
C ALA A 581 32.41 -7.67 13.56
N ASN A 582 32.30 -8.89 13.03
CA ASN A 582 33.29 -9.95 13.25
C ASN A 582 34.37 -9.92 12.15
N ALA A 583 35.55 -9.39 12.48
CA ALA A 583 36.69 -9.21 11.58
C ALA A 583 37.55 -10.50 11.40
N ASP A 584 36.92 -11.66 11.17
CA ASP A 584 37.63 -12.95 11.15
C ASP A 584 38.50 -13.18 9.91
N ASN A 585 38.17 -12.54 8.77
CA ASN A 585 38.95 -12.64 7.54
C ASN A 585 40.40 -12.15 7.78
N PRO A 586 41.43 -12.87 7.30
CA PRO A 586 42.83 -12.44 7.41
C PRO A 586 43.08 -11.00 6.92
N LEU A 587 42.38 -10.56 5.89
CA LEU A 587 42.52 -9.20 5.35
C LEU A 587 41.96 -8.12 6.28
N HIS A 588 40.89 -8.40 7.02
CA HIS A 588 40.40 -7.47 8.06
C HIS A 588 41.39 -7.38 9.21
N LYS A 589 42.01 -8.50 9.61
CA LYS A 589 43.05 -8.53 10.64
C LYS A 589 44.29 -7.74 10.19
N ALA A 590 44.69 -7.88 8.93
CA ALA A 590 45.75 -7.08 8.33
C ALA A 590 45.41 -5.58 8.36
N TRP A 591 44.19 -5.20 7.93
CA TRP A 591 43.73 -3.82 7.97
C TRP A 591 43.78 -3.25 9.40
N LEU A 592 43.25 -3.96 10.39
CA LEU A 592 43.30 -3.52 11.79
C LEU A 592 44.73 -3.34 12.28
N LYS A 593 45.65 -4.24 11.92
CA LYS A 593 47.07 -4.14 12.27
C LYS A 593 47.76 -2.90 11.67
N VAL A 594 47.28 -2.38 10.54
CA VAL A 594 47.78 -1.09 10.00
C VAL A 594 47.63 0.04 11.03
N GLY A 595 46.60 0.01 11.87
CA GLY A 595 46.45 0.99 12.94
C GLY A 595 47.56 0.95 14.00
N ASP A 596 48.31 -0.15 14.14
CA ASP A 596 49.51 -0.21 15.00
C ASP A 596 50.76 0.32 14.28
N GLU A 597 50.78 0.22 12.95
CA GLU A 597 51.95 0.49 12.12
C GLU A 597 51.95 1.92 11.55
N HIS A 598 50.79 2.55 11.43
CA HIS A 598 50.59 3.84 10.78
C HIS A 598 50.23 4.95 11.78
N PRO A 599 50.70 6.21 11.60
CA PRO A 599 50.42 7.33 12.51
C PRO A 599 48.93 7.67 12.73
N ILE A 600 48.03 7.25 11.83
CA ILE A 600 46.58 7.39 12.00
C ILE A 600 46.10 6.68 13.29
N GLY A 601 46.79 5.61 13.70
CA GLY A 601 46.50 4.89 14.92
C GLY A 601 45.23 4.05 14.86
N LYS A 602 44.80 3.58 16.03
CA LYS A 602 43.55 2.84 16.24
C LYS A 602 42.53 3.63 17.05
N THR A 603 41.27 3.24 16.90
CA THR A 603 40.21 3.59 17.84
C THR A 603 39.45 2.34 18.28
N GLU A 604 39.13 2.25 19.57
CA GLU A 604 38.33 1.15 20.13
C GLU A 604 36.84 1.30 19.84
N ASP A 605 36.35 2.53 19.67
CA ASP A 605 34.97 2.84 19.30
C ASP A 605 34.90 4.15 18.52
N MET A 606 34.70 4.05 17.21
CA MET A 606 34.54 5.22 16.32
C MET A 606 33.29 6.05 16.61
N ASN A 607 32.30 5.49 17.32
CA ASN A 607 31.06 6.16 17.71
C ASN A 607 31.09 6.64 19.18
N GLY A 608 32.21 6.41 19.87
CA GLY A 608 32.47 6.80 21.26
C GLY A 608 33.29 8.08 21.35
N GLU A 609 34.24 8.12 22.29
CA GLU A 609 35.03 9.32 22.60
C GLU A 609 35.89 9.82 21.42
N LYS A 610 36.50 8.91 20.66
CA LYS A 610 37.47 9.22 19.59
C LYS A 610 37.10 8.52 18.28
N GLN A 611 36.72 9.29 17.26
CA GLN A 611 36.43 8.75 15.93
C GLN A 611 37.70 8.45 15.11
N GLU A 612 38.76 9.25 15.27
CA GLU A 612 40.00 9.12 14.49
C GLU A 612 40.74 7.81 14.78
N GLY A 613 41.03 7.05 13.72
CA GLY A 613 41.77 5.80 13.80
C GLY A 613 41.18 4.68 12.93
N ILE A 614 41.96 3.61 12.76
CA ILE A 614 41.53 2.35 12.16
C ILE A 614 40.76 1.51 13.20
N SER A 615 39.62 0.93 12.81
CA SER A 615 38.78 0.16 13.73
C SER A 615 37.85 -0.83 13.02
N THR A 616 37.22 -1.69 13.82
CA THR A 616 36.07 -2.51 13.41
C THR A 616 34.83 -1.64 13.27
N MET A 617 34.03 -1.88 12.25
CA MET A 617 32.76 -1.19 12.05
C MET A 617 31.67 -1.76 12.97
N ASP A 618 30.82 -0.88 13.47
CA ASP A 618 29.55 -1.28 14.05
C ASP A 618 28.51 -1.45 12.95
N MET A 619 27.56 -2.38 13.13
CA MET A 619 26.57 -2.73 12.12
C MET A 619 25.16 -2.86 12.68
N ASN A 620 24.17 -2.45 11.88
CA ASN A 620 22.77 -2.80 12.07
C ASN A 620 22.47 -4.22 11.55
N ILE A 621 23.16 -5.20 12.12
CA ILE A 621 22.92 -6.64 11.92
C ILE A 621 22.63 -7.26 13.29
N HIS A 622 21.54 -8.00 13.39
CA HIS A 622 21.14 -8.68 14.62
C HIS A 622 20.70 -10.10 14.32
N LYS A 623 21.31 -11.07 15.02
CA LYS A 623 21.08 -12.52 14.82
C LYS A 623 21.19 -12.93 13.34
N GLY A 624 22.22 -12.39 12.67
CA GLY A 624 22.55 -12.68 11.27
C GLY A 624 21.60 -12.12 10.23
N GLU A 625 20.67 -11.26 10.62
CA GLU A 625 19.76 -10.57 9.70
C GLU A 625 19.99 -9.06 9.76
N ARG A 626 19.73 -8.39 8.63
CA ARG A 626 19.61 -6.94 8.57
C ARG A 626 18.62 -6.43 9.62
N TRP A 627 18.99 -5.37 10.32
CA TRP A 627 18.15 -4.70 11.33
C TRP A 627 17.74 -3.30 10.87
N SER A 628 16.74 -3.24 9.98
CA SER A 628 16.20 -1.99 9.42
C SER A 628 15.38 -1.19 10.44
N ALA A 629 15.08 0.07 10.10
CA ALA A 629 14.23 0.95 10.90
C ALA A 629 12.79 0.40 11.03
N SER A 630 12.22 -0.18 9.97
CA SER A 630 10.91 -0.83 10.01
C SER A 630 10.89 -2.00 11.00
N LYS A 631 11.94 -2.83 10.98
CA LYS A 631 12.09 -4.00 11.88
C LYS A 631 12.23 -3.58 13.34
N ALA A 632 13.00 -2.53 13.59
CA ALA A 632 13.22 -1.99 14.92
C ALA A 632 12.00 -1.22 15.48
N TYR A 633 11.33 -0.41 14.67
CA TYR A 633 10.33 0.56 15.17
C TYR A 633 8.89 0.27 14.75
N VAL A 634 8.62 -0.22 13.54
CA VAL A 634 7.24 -0.38 13.03
C VAL A 634 6.71 -1.78 13.28
N HIS A 635 7.46 -2.83 12.93
CA HIS A 635 7.02 -4.22 13.11
C HIS A 635 6.59 -4.57 14.55
N PRO A 636 7.26 -4.10 15.62
CA PRO A 636 6.86 -4.40 17.00
C PRO A 636 5.54 -3.76 17.45
N ILE A 637 5.09 -2.69 16.79
CA ILE A 637 3.96 -1.86 17.24
C ILE A 637 2.73 -1.98 16.34
N ARG A 638 2.74 -2.87 15.34
CA ARG A 638 1.66 -3.01 14.35
C ARG A 638 0.31 -3.37 14.94
N SER A 639 0.29 -3.92 16.14
CA SER A 639 -0.93 -4.23 16.89
C SER A 639 -1.50 -3.03 17.65
N ARG A 640 -0.81 -1.88 17.69
CA ARG A 640 -1.32 -0.67 18.34
C ARG A 640 -2.55 -0.16 17.58
N PRO A 641 -3.70 0.03 18.23
CA PRO A 641 -4.95 0.40 17.56
C PRO A 641 -4.94 1.82 16.97
N ASN A 642 -4.02 2.66 17.43
CA ASN A 642 -3.86 4.05 17.01
C ASN A 642 -2.78 4.26 15.93
N LEU A 643 -2.17 3.17 15.44
CA LEU A 643 -1.28 3.18 14.28
C LEU A 643 -2.00 2.62 13.04
N ILE A 644 -1.99 3.37 11.96
CA ILE A 644 -2.55 2.97 10.67
C ILE A 644 -1.43 3.03 9.66
N THR A 645 -1.24 1.95 8.91
CA THR A 645 -0.19 1.86 7.91
C THR A 645 -0.77 1.65 6.53
N SER A 646 -0.12 2.20 5.51
CA SER A 646 -0.38 1.83 4.12
C SER A 646 0.92 1.79 3.32
N SER A 647 0.99 0.89 2.36
CA SER A 647 2.12 0.69 1.44
C SER A 647 1.64 0.78 0.00
N GLY A 648 2.51 0.95 -0.99
CA GLY A 648 2.09 1.12 -2.39
C GLY A 648 1.35 2.43 -2.68
N ILE A 649 1.45 3.43 -1.79
CA ILE A 649 0.79 4.73 -1.90
C ILE A 649 1.83 5.85 -2.04
N THR A 650 1.80 6.55 -3.17
CA THR A 650 2.72 7.66 -3.43
C THR A 650 2.04 8.99 -3.13
N CYS A 651 2.51 9.71 -2.10
CA CYS A 651 2.08 11.08 -1.84
C CYS A 651 2.46 11.99 -3.01
N THR A 652 1.49 12.75 -3.51
CA THR A 652 1.71 13.67 -4.63
C THR A 652 1.95 15.10 -4.17
N ARG A 653 1.22 15.54 -3.13
CA ARG A 653 1.33 16.87 -2.54
C ARG A 653 0.63 16.96 -1.18
N VAL A 654 1.01 17.94 -0.39
CA VAL A 654 0.31 18.41 0.81
C VAL A 654 -0.84 19.33 0.38
N LEU A 655 -1.97 19.22 1.09
CA LEU A 655 -3.14 20.05 0.89
C LEU A 655 -3.13 21.20 1.89
N PHE A 656 -3.47 22.40 1.44
CA PHE A 656 -3.45 23.60 2.26
C PHE A 656 -4.80 24.31 2.30
N ASP A 657 -5.14 24.82 3.48
CA ASP A 657 -6.03 25.98 3.65
C ASP A 657 -5.15 27.19 3.99
N LYS A 658 -5.02 28.12 3.04
CA LYS A 658 -4.00 29.18 3.06
C LYS A 658 -2.61 28.58 3.26
N THR A 659 -2.01 28.75 4.43
CA THR A 659 -0.68 28.24 4.81
C THR A 659 -0.74 27.07 5.79
N ARG A 660 -1.94 26.64 6.21
CA ARG A 660 -2.13 25.52 7.12
C ARG A 660 -2.27 24.22 6.35
N ALA A 661 -1.38 23.26 6.61
CA ALA A 661 -1.52 21.92 6.06
C ALA A 661 -2.72 21.21 6.69
N ILE A 662 -3.62 20.71 5.84
CA ILE A 662 -4.88 20.07 6.25
C ILE A 662 -4.95 18.59 5.85
N GLY A 663 -3.93 18.07 5.17
CA GLY A 663 -3.91 16.72 4.65
C GLY A 663 -2.94 16.51 3.51
N ILE A 664 -3.07 15.40 2.81
CA ILE A 664 -2.28 15.06 1.63
C ILE A 664 -3.17 14.55 0.50
N GLU A 665 -2.70 14.73 -0.72
CA GLU A 665 -3.16 14.01 -1.90
C GLU A 665 -2.15 12.90 -2.22
N PHE A 666 -2.63 11.75 -2.66
CA PHE A 666 -1.79 10.62 -3.02
C PHE A 666 -2.36 9.88 -4.23
N ILE A 667 -1.49 9.07 -4.84
CA ILE A 667 -1.86 8.10 -5.87
C ILE A 667 -1.58 6.68 -5.41
N ARG A 668 -2.45 5.75 -5.79
CA ARG A 668 -2.23 4.31 -5.65
C ARG A 668 -2.51 3.61 -6.97
N LYS A 669 -1.77 2.55 -7.26
CA LYS A 669 -1.99 1.74 -8.47
C LYS A 669 -3.30 0.98 -8.32
N LEU A 670 -4.20 1.12 -9.28
CA LEU A 670 -5.36 0.26 -9.42
C LEU A 670 -4.85 -1.07 -9.95
N ASN A 671 -5.16 -2.18 -9.26
CA ASN A 671 -4.67 -3.53 -9.57
C ASN A 671 -5.21 -4.05 -10.92
N PHE A 672 -4.74 -3.48 -12.03
CA PHE A 672 -4.91 -3.98 -13.38
C PHE A 672 -3.63 -4.66 -13.81
N VAL A 673 -3.73 -5.93 -14.21
CA VAL A 673 -2.64 -6.62 -14.89
C VAL A 673 -2.49 -6.01 -16.29
N GLY A 674 -1.35 -5.38 -16.58
CA GLY A 674 -0.91 -5.14 -17.96
C GLY A 674 -0.96 -3.71 -18.52
N THR A 675 -1.21 -2.65 -17.73
CA THR A 675 -1.09 -1.26 -18.23
C THR A 675 -0.45 -0.31 -17.20
N ASP A 676 0.66 0.32 -17.57
CA ASP A 676 1.32 1.43 -16.85
C ASP A 676 0.88 2.80 -17.41
N SER A 677 -0.41 2.97 -17.75
CA SER A 677 -0.94 4.27 -18.17
C SER A 677 -1.22 5.16 -16.94
N ILE A 678 -1.40 6.47 -17.17
CA ILE A 678 -1.75 7.43 -16.11
C ILE A 678 -3.13 7.14 -15.49
N ASP A 679 -4.01 6.47 -16.24
CA ASP A 679 -5.35 6.07 -15.82
C ASP A 679 -5.34 4.81 -14.92
N SER A 680 -4.18 4.16 -14.76
CA SER A 680 -4.00 3.02 -13.86
C SER A 680 -3.84 3.42 -12.39
N TYR A 681 -4.02 4.70 -12.04
CA TYR A 681 -3.83 5.21 -10.68
C TYR A 681 -5.06 5.99 -10.21
N SER A 682 -5.58 5.67 -9.02
CA SER A 682 -6.56 6.54 -8.36
C SER A 682 -5.86 7.69 -7.66
N ARG A 683 -6.42 8.90 -7.78
CA ARG A 683 -6.01 10.08 -7.01
C ARG A 683 -6.99 10.28 -5.87
N GLU A 684 -6.47 10.26 -4.65
CA GLU A 684 -7.27 10.33 -3.44
C GLU A 684 -6.66 11.34 -2.46
N LYS A 685 -7.47 11.75 -1.48
CA LYS A 685 -7.10 12.73 -0.47
C LYS A 685 -7.38 12.18 0.91
N VAL A 686 -6.49 12.46 1.86
CA VAL A 686 -6.71 12.18 3.28
C VAL A 686 -6.41 13.44 4.08
N TYR A 687 -7.33 13.79 4.98
CA TYR A 687 -7.23 14.99 5.80
C TYR A 687 -6.65 14.68 7.18
N CYS A 688 -5.91 15.62 7.74
CA CYS A 688 -5.26 15.54 9.05
C CYS A 688 -5.85 16.58 10.01
N GLN A 689 -5.92 16.25 11.31
CA GLN A 689 -6.31 17.21 12.35
C GLN A 689 -5.13 18.04 12.85
N GLY A 690 -3.97 17.38 13.03
CA GLY A 690 -2.73 17.98 13.50
C GLY A 690 -1.71 18.05 12.38
N ASP A 691 -0.55 17.43 12.58
CA ASP A 691 0.62 17.60 11.72
C ASP A 691 0.69 16.63 10.53
N VAL A 692 0.95 17.18 9.36
CA VAL A 692 1.52 16.43 8.23
C VAL A 692 3.05 16.48 8.36
N ILE A 693 3.69 15.32 8.44
CA ILE A 693 5.13 15.18 8.63
C ILE A 693 5.72 14.50 7.40
N LEU A 694 6.58 15.23 6.67
CA LEU A 694 7.30 14.68 5.53
C LEU A 694 8.58 13.99 5.99
N SER A 695 8.72 12.72 5.60
CA SER A 695 9.89 11.87 5.85
C SER A 695 10.31 11.14 4.57
N GLY A 696 10.17 11.82 3.42
CA GLY A 696 10.51 11.29 2.08
C GLY A 696 12.01 11.26 1.78
N GLY A 697 12.84 11.80 2.67
CA GLY A 697 14.29 11.89 2.49
C GLY A 697 14.72 13.08 1.63
N ALA A 698 16.04 13.21 1.45
CA ALA A 698 16.66 14.37 0.81
C ALA A 698 16.26 14.61 -0.66
N ILE A 699 15.59 13.66 -1.31
CA ILE A 699 15.16 13.78 -2.70
C ILE A 699 13.66 14.05 -2.79
N ASN A 700 12.84 13.23 -2.13
CA ASN A 700 11.39 13.28 -2.34
C ASN A 700 10.72 14.34 -1.48
N THR A 701 11.28 14.67 -0.31
CA THR A 701 10.74 15.73 0.53
C THR A 701 10.76 17.11 -0.16
N PRO A 702 11.88 17.63 -0.71
CA PRO A 702 11.84 18.89 -1.43
C PRO A 702 10.95 18.83 -2.68
N GLN A 703 10.87 17.68 -3.36
CA GLN A 703 9.94 17.49 -4.48
C GLN A 703 8.48 17.64 -4.04
N ILE A 704 8.07 16.96 -2.98
CA ILE A 704 6.70 17.03 -2.44
C ILE A 704 6.41 18.46 -2.00
N LEU A 705 7.31 19.14 -1.28
CA LEU A 705 7.13 20.54 -0.89
C LEU A 705 6.88 21.44 -2.11
N MET A 706 7.72 21.34 -3.14
CA MET A 706 7.56 22.14 -4.36
C MET A 706 6.24 21.84 -5.08
N LEU A 707 5.85 20.56 -5.23
CA LEU A 707 4.57 20.16 -5.82
C LEU A 707 3.35 20.62 -4.99
N SER A 708 3.57 20.94 -3.71
CA SER A 708 2.55 21.46 -2.80
C SER A 708 2.48 23.00 -2.79
N GLY A 709 3.32 23.67 -3.60
CA GLY A 709 3.39 25.13 -3.65
C GLY A 709 4.33 25.76 -2.60
N VAL A 710 5.17 24.97 -1.94
CA VAL A 710 6.16 25.45 -0.96
C VAL A 710 7.57 25.30 -1.54
N GLY A 711 8.20 26.41 -1.90
CA GLY A 711 9.52 26.39 -2.54
C GLY A 711 9.87 27.70 -3.26
N PRO A 712 10.88 27.71 -4.14
CA PRO A 712 11.30 28.92 -4.84
C PRO A 712 10.19 29.44 -5.76
N ALA A 713 9.61 30.61 -5.47
CA ALA A 713 8.39 31.08 -6.15
C ALA A 713 8.52 31.21 -7.68
N ALA A 714 9.68 31.62 -8.19
CA ALA A 714 9.93 31.71 -9.63
C ALA A 714 9.86 30.32 -10.31
N HIS A 715 10.46 29.30 -9.69
CA HIS A 715 10.46 27.92 -10.19
C HIS A 715 9.07 27.29 -10.15
N LEU A 716 8.32 27.53 -9.06
CA LEU A 716 6.95 27.03 -8.93
C LEU A 716 6.04 27.61 -10.03
N ARG A 717 6.14 28.92 -10.28
CA ARG A 717 5.38 29.58 -11.36
C ARG A 717 5.74 29.05 -12.74
N SER A 718 7.01 28.73 -13.02
CA SER A 718 7.39 28.14 -14.31
C SER A 718 6.86 26.72 -14.54
N HIS A 719 6.41 26.04 -13.48
CA HIS A 719 5.72 24.76 -13.55
C HIS A 719 4.19 24.86 -13.37
N GLU A 720 3.64 26.08 -13.40
CA GLU A 720 2.22 26.36 -13.22
C GLU A 720 1.68 25.87 -11.86
N ILE A 721 2.53 25.86 -10.84
CA ILE A 721 2.16 25.48 -9.47
C ILE A 721 1.84 26.75 -8.68
N PRO A 722 0.65 26.86 -8.07
CA PRO A 722 0.32 27.98 -7.19
C PRO A 722 1.28 28.06 -6.01
N VAL A 723 1.82 29.26 -5.75
CA VAL A 723 2.74 29.49 -4.63
C VAL A 723 1.93 29.65 -3.35
N VAL A 724 2.16 28.76 -2.40
CA VAL A 724 1.65 28.84 -1.02
C VAL A 724 2.65 29.60 -0.15
N VAL A 725 3.93 29.20 -0.17
CA VAL A 725 5.01 29.89 0.54
C VAL A 725 6.26 29.96 -0.35
N ASP A 726 6.84 31.16 -0.46
CA ASP A 726 8.12 31.37 -1.13
C ASP A 726 9.30 31.05 -0.19
N LEU A 727 9.82 29.82 -0.31
CA LEU A 727 10.98 29.33 0.42
C LEU A 727 12.10 28.95 -0.57
N PRO A 728 13.03 29.87 -0.88
CA PRO A 728 14.08 29.62 -1.88
C PRO A 728 15.08 28.53 -1.44
N GLY A 729 15.13 28.19 -0.15
CA GLY A 729 15.98 27.12 0.37
C GLY A 729 15.51 25.70 0.02
N VAL A 730 14.23 25.50 -0.35
CA VAL A 730 13.71 24.17 -0.66
C VAL A 730 14.42 23.60 -1.90
N GLY A 731 15.01 22.42 -1.74
CA GLY A 731 15.78 21.73 -2.76
C GLY A 731 17.22 22.21 -2.89
N GLN A 732 17.65 23.27 -2.22
CA GLN A 732 19.02 23.79 -2.31
C GLN A 732 19.95 23.13 -1.29
N ASN A 733 21.27 23.38 -1.36
CA ASN A 733 22.25 22.87 -0.39
C ASN A 733 22.31 21.33 -0.35
N LEU A 734 22.01 20.65 -1.47
CA LEU A 734 22.18 19.19 -1.59
C LEU A 734 23.65 18.84 -1.35
N GLN A 735 23.89 17.99 -0.35
CA GLN A 735 25.22 17.49 -0.01
C GLN A 735 25.21 15.97 -0.02
N ASP A 736 26.30 15.37 -0.46
CA ASP A 736 26.50 13.92 -0.52
C ASP A 736 27.98 13.60 -0.31
N HIS A 737 28.26 12.36 0.12
CA HIS A 737 29.62 11.85 0.20
C HIS A 737 29.99 11.20 -1.13
N LEU A 738 31.07 11.69 -1.73
CA LEU A 738 31.67 11.10 -2.93
C LEU A 738 32.89 10.26 -2.50
N GLU A 739 33.11 9.13 -3.15
CA GLU A 739 34.18 8.18 -2.85
C GLU A 739 34.85 7.67 -4.13
N ILE A 740 36.01 7.04 -3.95
CA ILE A 740 36.74 6.31 -4.97
C ILE A 740 37.16 4.95 -4.42
N TYR A 741 37.49 4.02 -5.32
CA TYR A 741 37.96 2.68 -4.96
C TYR A 741 39.44 2.55 -5.27
N VAL A 742 40.26 2.45 -4.22
CA VAL A 742 41.67 2.07 -4.34
C VAL A 742 41.74 0.55 -4.18
N GLN A 743 42.21 -0.14 -5.21
CA GLN A 743 42.12 -1.58 -5.36
C GLN A 743 43.51 -2.22 -5.49
N GLN A 744 43.70 -3.32 -4.78
CA GLN A 744 44.93 -4.11 -4.79
C GLN A 744 44.63 -5.56 -5.15
N GLU A 745 45.49 -6.17 -5.96
CA GLU A 745 45.47 -7.61 -6.18
C GLU A 745 45.85 -8.33 -4.87
N CYS A 746 45.18 -9.45 -4.59
CA CYS A 746 45.52 -10.31 -3.48
C CYS A 746 46.26 -11.55 -4.02
N THR A 747 47.46 -11.81 -3.52
CA THR A 747 48.27 -12.98 -3.91
C THR A 747 47.73 -14.29 -3.34
N GLN A 748 46.86 -14.22 -2.34
CA GLN A 748 46.28 -15.37 -1.65
C GLN A 748 44.77 -15.54 -1.91
N PRO A 749 44.26 -16.78 -1.93
CA PRO A 749 42.83 -17.07 -2.13
C PRO A 749 42.00 -16.88 -0.84
N VAL A 750 42.13 -15.73 -0.18
CA VAL A 750 41.46 -15.42 1.10
C VAL A 750 40.27 -14.46 0.95
N THR A 751 40.09 -13.88 -0.24
CA THR A 751 39.08 -12.88 -0.58
C THR A 751 37.68 -13.50 -0.76
N LEU A 752 36.70 -12.67 -1.14
CA LEU A 752 35.34 -13.11 -1.49
C LEU A 752 35.17 -13.63 -2.93
N TYR A 753 36.20 -13.50 -3.79
CA TYR A 753 36.16 -13.85 -5.21
C TYR A 753 35.70 -15.28 -5.51
N ASP A 754 36.26 -16.28 -4.83
CA ASP A 754 35.92 -17.70 -4.99
C ASP A 754 34.79 -18.15 -4.06
N LYS A 755 34.53 -17.40 -2.99
CA LYS A 755 33.54 -17.74 -1.96
C LYS A 755 32.12 -17.27 -2.28
N SER A 756 31.97 -16.11 -2.93
CA SER A 756 30.67 -15.43 -3.08
C SER A 756 30.41 -14.92 -4.51
N SER A 757 30.94 -15.62 -5.52
CA SER A 757 30.69 -15.33 -6.94
C SER A 757 29.80 -16.39 -7.57
N TRP A 758 28.94 -15.96 -8.50
CA TRP A 758 28.17 -16.87 -9.37
C TRP A 758 29.03 -17.79 -10.24
N LYS A 759 30.34 -17.51 -10.38
CA LYS A 759 31.30 -18.45 -10.96
C LYS A 759 31.41 -19.76 -10.18
N PHE A 760 31.10 -19.73 -8.88
CA PHE A 760 31.18 -20.87 -7.96
C PHE A 760 29.81 -21.10 -7.27
N PRO A 761 28.79 -21.54 -8.02
CA PRO A 761 27.41 -21.60 -7.53
C PRO A 761 27.25 -22.56 -6.33
N HIS A 762 28.10 -23.58 -6.21
CA HIS A 762 28.10 -24.49 -5.07
C HIS A 762 28.42 -23.78 -3.74
N ASN A 763 29.31 -22.78 -3.75
CA ASN A 763 29.63 -21.99 -2.57
C ASN A 763 28.45 -21.07 -2.21
N MET A 764 27.80 -20.46 -3.21
CA MET A 764 26.59 -19.66 -3.01
C MET A 764 25.44 -20.47 -2.41
N ILE A 765 25.23 -21.70 -2.89
CA ILE A 765 24.23 -22.61 -2.32
C ILE A 765 24.56 -22.94 -0.87
N LYS A 766 25.84 -23.19 -0.55
CA LYS A 766 26.29 -23.51 0.81
C LYS A 766 26.08 -22.33 1.78
N ILE A 767 26.41 -21.12 1.33
CA ILE A 767 26.17 -19.87 2.07
C ILE A 767 24.67 -19.68 2.31
N GLY A 768 23.87 -19.84 1.26
CA GLY A 768 22.42 -19.75 1.35
C GLY A 768 21.86 -20.76 2.34
N LEU A 769 22.26 -22.03 2.25
CA LEU A 769 21.79 -23.09 3.14
C LEU A 769 22.15 -22.79 4.60
N GLU A 770 23.39 -22.39 4.88
CA GLU A 770 23.83 -22.03 6.24
C GLU A 770 23.02 -20.86 6.81
N TRP A 771 22.77 -19.82 6.01
CA TRP A 771 21.96 -18.70 6.46
C TRP A 771 20.48 -19.11 6.64
N PHE A 772 19.92 -19.89 5.72
CA PHE A 772 18.52 -20.33 5.81
C PHE A 772 18.24 -21.21 7.02
N THR A 773 19.21 -22.02 7.46
CA THR A 773 19.07 -22.90 8.64
C THR A 773 19.45 -22.21 9.95
N ASN A 774 20.59 -21.52 9.99
CA ASN A 774 21.20 -21.05 11.25
C ASN A 774 21.32 -19.53 11.36
N ARG A 775 21.12 -18.79 10.26
CA ARG A 775 21.38 -17.34 10.18
C ARG A 775 22.84 -17.00 10.53
N THR A 776 23.79 -17.83 10.10
CA THR A 776 25.23 -17.65 10.32
C THR A 776 26.00 -17.59 9.00
N GLY A 777 27.32 -17.48 9.10
CA GLY A 777 28.23 -17.57 7.97
C GLY A 777 28.31 -16.29 7.14
N LEU A 778 28.86 -16.41 5.92
CA LEU A 778 29.09 -15.26 5.03
C LEU A 778 27.78 -14.55 4.63
N GLY A 779 26.65 -15.27 4.60
CA GLY A 779 25.34 -14.68 4.30
C GLY A 779 24.89 -13.67 5.35
N ALA A 780 25.37 -13.82 6.59
CA ALA A 780 25.05 -12.98 7.74
C ALA A 780 25.95 -11.74 7.89
N SER A 781 26.89 -11.50 6.96
CA SER A 781 27.77 -10.32 6.96
C SER A 781 27.50 -9.39 5.77
N SER A 782 27.78 -8.10 5.96
CA SER A 782 27.81 -7.11 4.87
C SER A 782 29.16 -7.05 4.15
N HIS A 783 30.19 -7.71 4.69
CA HIS A 783 31.58 -7.70 4.20
C HIS A 783 32.32 -6.35 4.34
N LEU A 784 31.79 -5.45 5.17
CA LEU A 784 32.32 -4.13 5.51
C LEU A 784 32.77 -4.07 6.98
N GLU A 785 33.41 -5.13 7.48
CA GLU A 785 33.65 -5.34 8.91
C GLU A 785 34.67 -4.38 9.52
N THR A 786 35.52 -3.74 8.71
CA THR A 786 36.56 -2.83 9.18
C THR A 786 36.67 -1.58 8.31
N GLY A 787 37.23 -0.53 8.88
CA GLY A 787 37.48 0.72 8.18
C GLY A 787 38.23 1.69 9.07
N GLY A 788 37.93 2.97 8.96
CA GLY A 788 38.49 3.97 9.85
C GLY A 788 38.21 5.40 9.41
N PHE A 789 38.71 6.32 10.22
CA PHE A 789 38.63 7.75 9.94
C PHE A 789 40.00 8.39 10.10
N ALA A 790 40.33 9.32 9.21
CA ALA A 790 41.55 10.08 9.30
C ALA A 790 41.30 11.55 8.98
N ARG A 791 42.24 12.39 9.40
CA ARG A 791 42.31 13.77 8.92
C ARG A 791 43.15 13.83 7.65
N SER A 792 42.68 14.60 6.69
CA SER A 792 43.39 14.94 5.46
C SER A 792 44.61 15.82 5.72
N ASP A 793 44.61 16.57 6.82
CA ASP A 793 45.69 17.45 7.23
C ASP A 793 45.70 17.68 8.75
N GLN A 794 46.85 18.08 9.29
CA GLN A 794 46.95 18.52 10.69
C GLN A 794 46.16 19.81 10.94
N SER A 795 45.94 20.63 9.90
CA SER A 795 45.13 21.86 10.01
C SER A 795 43.63 21.61 10.22
N VAL A 796 43.14 20.40 9.97
CA VAL A 796 41.72 20.05 10.15
C VAL A 796 41.47 19.65 11.60
N SER A 797 40.40 20.15 12.19
CA SER A 797 40.11 19.98 13.63
C SER A 797 39.66 18.57 14.02
N HIS A 798 39.15 17.78 13.08
CA HIS A 798 38.64 16.43 13.29
C HIS A 798 38.57 15.65 11.96
N PRO A 799 38.52 14.30 11.96
CA PRO A 799 38.60 13.49 10.74
C PRO A 799 37.59 13.88 9.64
N ASP A 800 38.06 14.12 8.43
CA ASP A 800 37.31 14.40 7.20
C ASP A 800 37.42 13.29 6.16
N ILE A 801 38.24 12.25 6.36
CA ILE A 801 38.36 11.11 5.45
C ILE A 801 37.74 9.88 6.12
N GLN A 802 36.87 9.18 5.39
CA GLN A 802 36.33 7.88 5.81
C GLN A 802 36.90 6.76 4.93
N PHE A 803 37.23 5.64 5.56
CA PHE A 803 37.64 4.41 4.90
C PHE A 803 36.63 3.29 5.17
N HIS A 804 36.20 2.60 4.13
CA HIS A 804 35.50 1.32 4.24
C HIS A 804 36.34 0.23 3.55
N PHE A 805 36.82 -0.74 4.31
CA PHE A 805 37.69 -1.79 3.77
C PHE A 805 36.87 -3.03 3.36
N LEU A 806 37.14 -3.55 2.16
CA LEU A 806 36.49 -4.74 1.60
C LEU A 806 37.52 -5.79 1.16
N PRO A 807 37.35 -7.07 1.53
CA PRO A 807 38.13 -8.19 0.99
C PRO A 807 37.60 -8.66 -0.38
N SER A 808 37.23 -7.71 -1.25
CA SER A 808 36.77 -7.90 -2.62
C SER A 808 37.00 -6.63 -3.45
N THR A 809 37.02 -6.74 -4.78
CA THR A 809 36.91 -5.59 -5.67
C THR A 809 35.45 -5.31 -6.02
N VAL A 810 35.11 -4.03 -6.19
CA VAL A 810 33.79 -3.57 -6.66
C VAL A 810 33.97 -2.84 -7.99
N HIS A 811 33.13 -3.18 -8.96
CA HIS A 811 33.14 -2.59 -10.29
C HIS A 811 31.70 -2.22 -10.68
N ASP A 812 31.51 -1.01 -11.22
CA ASP A 812 30.19 -0.47 -11.63
C ASP A 812 29.15 -0.56 -10.50
N ASP A 813 29.47 -0.01 -9.31
CA ASP A 813 28.61 -0.06 -8.11
C ASP A 813 28.22 -1.48 -7.66
N GLY A 814 29.05 -2.48 -8.01
CA GLY A 814 28.83 -3.89 -7.66
C GLY A 814 28.04 -4.68 -8.71
N ARG A 815 27.72 -4.06 -9.86
CA ARG A 815 26.98 -4.69 -10.96
C ARG A 815 27.85 -5.64 -11.80
N THR A 816 29.17 -5.51 -11.74
CA THR A 816 30.10 -6.38 -12.47
C THR A 816 31.06 -7.10 -11.52
N SER A 817 31.34 -8.37 -11.83
CA SER A 817 32.25 -9.20 -11.03
C SER A 817 33.72 -8.89 -11.34
N GLY A 818 34.57 -8.94 -10.31
CA GLY A 818 36.02 -8.89 -10.48
C GLY A 818 36.57 -10.06 -11.32
N THR A 819 37.81 -9.92 -11.77
CA THR A 819 38.52 -10.91 -12.59
C THR A 819 39.58 -11.71 -11.82
N CYS A 820 39.95 -11.28 -10.62
CA CYS A 820 40.97 -11.91 -9.78
C CYS A 820 40.65 -11.77 -8.28
N HIS A 821 41.45 -12.44 -7.44
CA HIS A 821 41.49 -12.15 -6.02
C HIS A 821 41.99 -10.72 -5.80
N GLY A 822 41.25 -9.93 -5.04
CA GLY A 822 41.62 -8.56 -4.71
C GLY A 822 40.88 -8.04 -3.49
N TYR A 823 41.38 -6.94 -2.95
CA TYR A 823 40.78 -6.18 -1.87
C TYR A 823 40.84 -4.69 -2.19
N GLN A 824 40.05 -3.90 -1.47
CA GLN A 824 39.96 -2.48 -1.73
C GLN A 824 39.61 -1.70 -0.48
N VAL A 825 39.78 -0.38 -0.59
CA VAL A 825 39.20 0.57 0.35
C VAL A 825 38.35 1.57 -0.44
N HIS A 826 37.12 1.76 0.01
CA HIS A 826 36.30 2.91 -0.41
C HIS A 826 36.73 4.09 0.44
N VAL A 827 37.17 5.16 -0.22
CA VAL A 827 37.71 6.32 0.45
C VAL A 827 37.18 7.60 -0.18
N GLY A 828 36.84 8.56 0.67
CA GLY A 828 36.36 9.86 0.22
C GLY A 828 36.37 10.90 1.34
N PRO A 829 36.37 12.19 0.97
CA PRO A 829 36.13 13.26 1.92
C PRO A 829 34.67 13.28 2.37
N MET A 830 34.45 13.63 3.63
CA MET A 830 33.15 13.62 4.29
C MET A 830 32.51 15.01 4.39
N ARG A 831 33.27 16.07 4.07
CA ARG A 831 32.82 17.46 4.22
C ARG A 831 33.14 18.29 2.98
N SER A 832 32.81 17.73 1.81
CA SER A 832 32.95 18.40 0.51
C SER A 832 32.30 19.79 0.53
N GLN A 833 32.95 20.75 -0.13
CA GLN A 833 32.44 22.12 -0.24
C GLN A 833 31.43 22.28 -1.38
N SER A 834 31.50 21.38 -2.38
CA SER A 834 30.53 21.32 -3.47
C SER A 834 29.11 21.12 -2.94
N LYS A 835 28.20 21.99 -3.39
CA LYS A 835 26.79 21.96 -3.03
C LYS A 835 25.92 21.96 -4.27
N GLY A 836 24.93 21.09 -4.25
CA GLY A 836 24.00 20.88 -5.33
C GLY A 836 22.58 21.36 -5.04
N TYR A 837 21.65 20.87 -5.87
CA TYR A 837 20.22 21.09 -5.73
C TYR A 837 19.36 19.92 -6.22
N VAL A 838 18.10 19.91 -5.77
CA VAL A 838 16.99 19.10 -6.26
C VAL A 838 15.88 20.04 -6.70
N MET A 839 15.48 19.96 -7.97
CA MET A 839 14.44 20.81 -8.56
C MET A 839 13.37 19.97 -9.27
N LEU A 840 12.16 20.49 -9.42
CA LEU A 840 11.15 19.80 -10.24
C LEU A 840 11.62 19.69 -11.70
N GLN A 841 11.47 18.50 -12.28
CA GLN A 841 11.58 18.32 -13.73
C GLN A 841 10.23 18.64 -14.41
N ALA A 842 9.13 18.28 -13.77
CA ALA A 842 7.78 18.43 -14.28
C ALA A 842 6.78 18.59 -13.12
N ASN A 843 5.60 19.13 -13.43
CA ASN A 843 4.44 19.12 -12.52
C ASN A 843 3.74 17.74 -12.55
N ASP A 844 4.53 16.66 -12.43
CA ASP A 844 4.04 15.28 -12.32
C ASP A 844 4.83 14.58 -11.20
N PRO A 845 4.17 14.17 -10.11
CA PRO A 845 4.83 13.55 -8.95
C PRO A 845 5.53 12.22 -9.29
N ARG A 846 5.20 11.59 -10.42
CA ARG A 846 5.79 10.31 -10.84
C ARG A 846 7.12 10.49 -11.57
N ARG A 847 7.41 11.71 -12.02
CA ARG A 847 8.67 12.03 -12.69
C ARG A 847 9.73 12.27 -11.64
N ALA A 848 10.89 11.64 -11.81
CA ALA A 848 12.04 11.92 -10.95
C ALA A 848 12.38 13.42 -11.01
N PRO A 849 12.80 14.04 -9.89
CA PRO A 849 13.24 15.42 -9.90
C PRO A 849 14.59 15.54 -10.63
N ILE A 850 14.94 16.77 -11.00
CA ILE A 850 16.29 17.11 -11.44
C ILE A 850 17.19 17.04 -10.20
N ILE A 851 18.14 16.11 -10.21
CA ILE A 851 19.10 15.94 -9.12
C ILE A 851 20.47 16.37 -9.63
N ASN A 852 21.03 17.44 -9.07
CA ASN A 852 22.37 17.89 -9.42
C ASN A 852 23.20 18.08 -8.16
N PRO A 853 24.04 17.11 -7.78
CA PRO A 853 24.94 17.24 -6.62
C PRO A 853 26.05 18.27 -6.84
N ASN A 854 26.31 18.64 -8.10
CA ASN A 854 27.36 19.56 -8.50
C ASN A 854 28.75 19.11 -8.02
N TYR A 855 29.07 17.83 -8.22
CA TYR A 855 30.31 17.26 -7.69
C TYR A 855 31.56 17.93 -8.26
N MET A 856 32.57 18.07 -7.41
CA MET A 856 33.91 18.58 -7.75
C MET A 856 33.90 19.99 -8.36
N ASP A 857 32.95 20.84 -7.94
CA ASP A 857 32.86 22.23 -8.37
C ASP A 857 33.81 23.15 -7.61
N GLU A 858 34.28 22.72 -6.44
CA GLU A 858 35.23 23.45 -5.61
C GLU A 858 36.64 22.83 -5.67
N ASP A 859 37.67 23.68 -5.76
CA ASP A 859 39.07 23.23 -5.83
C ASP A 859 39.52 22.44 -4.60
N ALA A 860 38.86 22.64 -3.45
CA ALA A 860 39.13 21.91 -2.22
C ALA A 860 38.88 20.40 -2.39
N ASP A 861 37.81 20.03 -3.10
CA ASP A 861 37.43 18.62 -3.26
C ASP A 861 38.52 17.84 -4.03
N TRP A 862 39.09 18.44 -5.07
CA TRP A 862 40.19 17.84 -5.84
C TRP A 862 41.43 17.58 -4.97
N ARG A 863 41.81 18.54 -4.12
CA ARG A 863 42.95 18.40 -3.21
C ARG A 863 42.71 17.29 -2.18
N GLU A 864 41.50 17.21 -1.63
CA GLU A 864 41.14 16.19 -0.64
C GLU A 864 41.15 14.79 -1.26
N PHE A 865 40.62 14.61 -2.48
CA PHE A 865 40.67 13.31 -3.16
C PHE A 865 42.08 12.84 -3.49
N ARG A 866 42.99 13.75 -3.87
CA ARG A 866 44.42 13.40 -4.04
C ARG A 866 45.02 12.87 -2.74
N LYS A 867 44.71 13.49 -1.60
CA LYS A 867 45.14 13.03 -0.29
C LYS A 867 44.55 11.67 0.05
N CYS A 868 43.25 11.43 -0.21
CA CYS A 868 42.61 10.14 -0.04
C CYS A 868 43.37 9.01 -0.76
N ILE A 869 43.73 9.19 -2.05
CA ILE A 869 44.49 8.18 -2.81
C ILE A 869 45.87 7.93 -2.20
N ARG A 870 46.60 9.01 -1.89
CA ARG A 870 47.97 8.91 -1.35
C ARG A 870 47.97 8.17 -0.01
N VAL A 871 47.08 8.53 0.91
CA VAL A 871 46.95 7.86 2.21
C VAL A 871 46.52 6.41 2.05
N SER A 872 45.57 6.09 1.16
CA SER A 872 45.19 4.70 0.90
C SER A 872 46.34 3.84 0.39
N ARG A 873 47.21 4.40 -0.47
CA ARG A 873 48.43 3.72 -0.93
C ARG A 873 49.42 3.49 0.22
N GLU A 874 49.60 4.46 1.11
CA GLU A 874 50.44 4.32 2.31
C GLU A 874 49.91 3.22 3.25
N LEU A 875 48.60 3.18 3.47
CA LEU A 875 47.96 2.14 4.30
C LEU A 875 48.16 0.74 3.70
N PHE A 876 47.95 0.55 2.40
CA PHE A 876 48.20 -0.74 1.74
C PHE A 876 49.69 -1.08 1.64
N ALA A 877 50.60 -0.11 1.63
CA ALA A 877 52.04 -0.34 1.66
C ALA A 877 52.57 -0.78 3.04
N SER A 878 51.72 -0.78 4.09
CA SER A 878 52.10 -1.21 5.44
C SER A 878 52.52 -2.68 5.49
N LYS A 879 53.36 -3.04 6.47
CA LYS A 879 53.92 -4.40 6.63
C LYS A 879 52.84 -5.44 6.86
N ALA A 880 51.74 -5.06 7.51
CA ALA A 880 50.57 -5.91 7.71
C ALA A 880 50.01 -6.52 6.41
N PHE A 881 50.21 -5.88 5.25
CA PHE A 881 49.73 -6.35 3.96
C PHE A 881 50.79 -7.08 3.11
N ASP A 882 52.05 -7.16 3.53
CA ASP A 882 53.15 -7.73 2.72
C ASP A 882 52.87 -9.17 2.25
N GLU A 883 52.18 -9.96 3.07
CA GLU A 883 51.84 -11.36 2.77
C GLU A 883 50.73 -11.50 1.69
N PHE A 884 49.91 -10.45 1.53
CA PHE A 884 48.71 -10.45 0.68
C PHE A 884 48.83 -9.56 -0.56
N ARG A 885 49.69 -8.54 -0.51
CA ARG A 885 49.76 -7.45 -1.50
C ARG A 885 50.36 -7.92 -2.83
N GLY A 886 49.53 -7.98 -3.86
CA GLY A 886 49.92 -8.11 -5.27
C GLY A 886 50.14 -6.74 -5.93
N LYS A 887 49.87 -6.62 -7.23
CA LYS A 887 49.96 -5.32 -7.94
C LYS A 887 48.79 -4.39 -7.59
N GLU A 888 49.01 -3.08 -7.71
CA GLU A 888 47.92 -2.11 -7.64
C GLU A 888 47.02 -2.27 -8.88
N LEU A 889 45.71 -2.40 -8.67
CA LEU A 889 44.73 -2.58 -9.74
C LEU A 889 44.09 -1.26 -10.15
N ALA A 890 43.78 -0.40 -9.18
CA ALA A 890 43.25 0.94 -9.39
C ALA A 890 43.73 1.85 -8.25
N PRO A 891 44.21 3.07 -8.52
CA PRO A 891 44.26 3.75 -9.81
C PRO A 891 45.37 3.29 -10.77
N GLY A 892 46.25 2.38 -10.36
CA GLY A 892 47.33 1.86 -11.18
C GLY A 892 48.66 2.61 -10.96
N VAL A 893 49.76 1.89 -11.12
CA VAL A 893 51.12 2.35 -10.79
C VAL A 893 51.58 3.55 -11.64
N GLU A 894 50.98 3.75 -12.81
CA GLU A 894 51.20 4.87 -13.72
C GLU A 894 50.54 6.17 -13.23
N THR A 895 49.52 6.09 -12.39
CA THR A 895 48.80 7.26 -11.86
C THR A 895 49.58 7.88 -10.71
N GLN A 896 50.52 8.77 -11.00
CA GLN A 896 51.44 9.36 -10.00
C GLN A 896 51.28 10.87 -9.83
N SER A 897 51.16 11.62 -10.92
CA SER A 897 51.03 13.08 -10.84
C SER A 897 49.64 13.48 -10.37
N ASP A 898 49.52 14.69 -9.82
CA ASP A 898 48.23 15.25 -9.43
C ASP A 898 47.23 15.29 -10.60
N ALA A 899 47.70 15.57 -11.82
CA ALA A 899 46.86 15.57 -13.02
C ALA A 899 46.37 14.17 -13.41
N ASP A 900 47.19 13.13 -13.18
CA ASP A 900 46.78 11.75 -13.42
C ASP A 900 45.74 11.31 -12.38
N ILE A 901 45.95 11.68 -11.12
CA ILE A 901 44.98 11.42 -10.05
C ILE A 901 43.65 12.11 -10.34
N ASP A 902 43.65 13.39 -10.73
CA ASP A 902 42.42 14.11 -11.05
C ASP A 902 41.67 13.43 -12.21
N ARG A 903 42.40 12.97 -13.23
CA ARG A 903 41.82 12.21 -14.34
C ARG A 903 41.17 10.92 -13.86
N PHE A 904 41.84 10.19 -12.97
CA PHE A 904 41.28 8.99 -12.37
C PHE A 904 40.01 9.29 -11.56
N VAL A 905 40.03 10.32 -10.70
CA VAL A 905 38.87 10.75 -9.91
C VAL A 905 37.70 11.12 -10.84
N LYS A 906 37.98 11.87 -11.91
CA LYS A 906 37.00 12.24 -12.93
C LYS A 906 36.31 11.01 -13.53
N GLU A 907 37.07 9.98 -13.85
CA GLU A 907 36.59 8.77 -14.50
C GLU A 907 35.95 7.76 -13.54
N LYS A 908 36.37 7.73 -12.26
CA LYS A 908 36.09 6.61 -11.34
C LYS A 908 35.42 6.97 -10.03
N ALA A 909 35.24 8.26 -9.70
CA ALA A 909 34.47 8.65 -8.52
C ALA A 909 33.06 8.05 -8.55
N ALA A 910 32.54 7.69 -7.39
CA ALA A 910 31.23 7.10 -7.14
C ALA A 910 30.58 7.76 -5.92
N SER A 911 29.26 7.70 -5.81
CA SER A 911 28.54 8.22 -4.63
C SER A 911 28.53 7.15 -3.53
N ALA A 912 28.76 7.56 -2.28
CA ALA A 912 28.53 6.71 -1.11
C ALA A 912 27.04 6.69 -0.69
N TYR A 913 26.17 7.34 -1.48
CA TYR A 913 24.72 7.36 -1.35
C TYR A 913 24.21 7.98 -0.04
N HIS A 914 24.76 9.13 0.31
CA HIS A 914 24.46 9.95 1.47
C HIS A 914 23.86 11.34 1.12
N PRO A 915 22.88 11.46 0.21
CA PRO A 915 22.27 12.75 -0.08
C PRO A 915 21.51 13.29 1.15
N SER A 916 21.68 14.59 1.41
CA SER A 916 21.17 15.29 2.59
C SER A 916 20.96 16.79 2.34
N CYS A 917 20.47 17.49 3.36
CA CYS A 917 20.53 18.95 3.51
C CYS A 917 19.60 19.81 2.60
N THR A 918 18.76 19.17 1.79
CA THR A 918 17.88 19.85 0.80
C THR A 918 16.73 20.66 1.36
N CYS A 919 16.43 20.54 2.65
CA CYS A 919 15.43 21.31 3.38
C CYS A 919 16.00 21.74 4.73
N LYS A 920 17.22 22.31 4.72
CA LYS A 920 17.99 22.57 5.93
C LYS A 920 17.20 23.28 7.03
N MET A 921 17.38 22.83 8.27
CA MET A 921 16.96 23.60 9.44
C MET A 921 17.94 24.75 9.71
N GLY A 922 17.48 25.81 10.34
CA GLY A 922 18.30 26.97 10.65
C GLY A 922 17.52 28.08 11.32
N SER A 923 18.17 29.20 11.59
CA SER A 923 17.50 30.34 12.22
C SER A 923 16.45 30.95 11.29
N LYS A 924 15.37 31.50 11.85
CA LYS A 924 14.33 32.24 11.11
C LYS A 924 14.87 33.41 10.28
N THR A 925 16.04 33.96 10.64
CA THR A 925 16.70 35.05 9.90
C THR A 925 17.51 34.56 8.69
N ASP A 926 17.82 33.26 8.61
CA ASP A 926 18.45 32.66 7.44
C ASP A 926 17.40 32.44 6.35
N ARG A 927 17.48 33.21 5.26
CA ARG A 927 16.54 33.12 4.14
C ARG A 927 16.57 31.76 3.43
N MET A 928 17.65 30.99 3.59
CA MET A 928 17.82 29.66 3.02
C MET A 928 17.39 28.54 3.97
N ALA A 929 17.01 28.85 5.23
CA ALA A 929 16.45 27.87 6.14
C ALA A 929 15.02 27.52 5.71
N VAL A 930 14.70 26.22 5.75
CA VAL A 930 13.38 25.68 5.40
C VAL A 930 12.61 25.27 6.64
N VAL A 931 13.32 24.73 7.63
CA VAL A 931 12.72 24.12 8.82
C VAL A 931 13.17 24.85 10.08
N ASP A 932 12.22 25.05 10.98
CA ASP A 932 12.49 25.58 12.31
C ASP A 932 13.08 24.50 13.25
N PRO A 933 14.29 24.67 13.80
CA PRO A 933 14.96 23.63 14.59
C PRO A 933 14.27 23.33 15.93
N GLU A 934 13.44 24.24 16.45
CA GLU A 934 12.76 24.06 17.74
C GLU A 934 11.47 23.25 17.61
N SER A 935 10.77 23.37 16.47
CA SER A 935 9.46 22.75 16.27
C SER A 935 9.41 21.75 15.12
N MET A 936 10.45 21.66 14.30
CA MET A 936 10.50 20.95 13.01
C MET A 936 9.49 21.44 11.97
N THR A 937 8.87 22.60 12.21
CA THR A 937 7.86 23.19 11.32
C THR A 937 8.52 23.82 10.10
N VAL A 938 7.90 23.67 8.93
CA VAL A 938 8.34 24.34 7.71
C VAL A 938 7.99 25.83 7.81
N TYR A 939 8.96 26.72 7.60
CA TYR A 939 8.77 28.15 7.77
C TYR A 939 7.62 28.70 6.91
N GLY A 940 6.80 29.57 7.47
CA GLY A 940 5.66 30.16 6.78
C GLY A 940 4.43 29.25 6.65
N THR A 941 4.47 28.05 7.24
CA THR A 941 3.33 27.12 7.26
C THR A 941 2.87 26.81 8.68
N GLU A 942 1.65 26.29 8.80
CA GLU A 942 1.13 25.68 10.01
C GLU A 942 0.90 24.19 9.77
N ASN A 943 1.10 23.36 10.80
CA ASN A 943 0.86 21.91 10.75
C ASN A 943 1.65 21.12 9.68
N LEU A 944 2.70 21.70 9.09
CA LEU A 944 3.59 20.99 8.19
C LEU A 944 5.00 20.92 8.78
N LYS A 945 5.50 19.70 8.90
CA LYS A 945 6.82 19.42 9.47
C LYS A 945 7.65 18.58 8.51
N VAL A 946 8.97 18.67 8.63
CA VAL A 946 9.90 17.81 7.89
C VAL A 946 10.86 17.17 8.88
N VAL A 947 11.01 15.86 8.77
CA VAL A 947 11.94 15.08 9.60
C VAL A 947 12.51 13.95 8.76
N ASP A 948 13.70 14.18 8.20
CA ASP A 948 14.52 13.19 7.49
C ASP A 948 15.92 13.78 7.21
N ALA A 949 16.74 13.16 6.35
CA ALA A 949 18.08 13.63 6.00
C ALA A 949 18.11 15.03 5.34
N SER A 950 17.01 15.51 4.78
CA SER A 950 16.92 16.84 4.15
C SER A 950 17.12 17.98 5.15
N VAL A 951 16.81 17.79 6.43
CA VAL A 951 16.84 18.88 7.43
C VAL A 951 18.23 19.19 7.96
N MET A 952 19.23 18.36 7.68
CA MET A 952 20.60 18.61 8.11
C MET A 952 21.08 19.97 7.57
N PRO A 953 21.63 20.88 8.40
CA PRO A 953 22.23 22.12 7.92
C PRO A 953 23.44 21.86 7.01
N SER A 954 24.27 20.91 7.42
CA SER A 954 25.45 20.42 6.72
C SER A 954 25.61 18.91 6.95
N ILE A 955 26.19 18.19 5.99
CA ILE A 955 26.37 16.74 6.11
C ILE A 955 27.35 16.38 7.25
N VAL A 956 27.11 15.28 7.96
CA VAL A 956 27.98 14.83 9.08
C VAL A 956 29.03 13.83 8.61
N SER A 957 30.09 13.69 9.39
CA SER A 957 31.27 12.85 9.09
C SER A 957 31.02 11.37 9.38
N GLY A 958 30.04 10.79 8.70
CA GLY A 958 29.70 9.38 8.77
C GLY A 958 28.51 9.01 7.88
N ASN A 959 28.15 7.73 7.87
CA ASN A 959 26.95 7.25 7.20
C ASN A 959 25.69 7.86 7.85
N LEU A 960 24.71 8.23 7.04
CA LEU A 960 23.62 9.12 7.52
C LEU A 960 22.47 8.41 8.25
N ASN A 961 22.42 7.06 8.27
CA ASN A 961 21.27 6.37 8.85
C ASN A 961 21.14 6.63 10.36
N ALA A 962 22.22 6.50 11.15
CA ALA A 962 22.14 6.74 12.58
C ALA A 962 21.81 8.21 12.92
N PRO A 963 22.44 9.23 12.28
CA PRO A 963 22.05 10.63 12.45
C PRO A 963 20.56 10.88 12.17
N VAL A 964 20.00 10.29 11.10
CA VAL A 964 18.57 10.42 10.77
C VAL A 964 17.67 9.81 11.84
N MET A 965 18.03 8.62 12.37
CA MET A 965 17.27 7.98 13.44
C MET A 965 17.30 8.81 14.74
N MET A 966 18.47 9.39 15.06
CA MET A 966 18.62 10.30 16.20
C MET A 966 17.77 11.57 16.03
N MET A 967 17.81 12.20 14.85
CA MET A 967 16.98 13.37 14.57
C MET A 967 15.50 13.05 14.73
N ALA A 968 15.04 11.89 14.26
CA ALA A 968 13.65 11.48 14.40
C ALA A 968 13.25 11.19 15.85
N GLU A 969 14.13 10.58 16.65
CA GLU A 969 13.91 10.35 18.08
C GLU A 969 13.72 11.66 18.85
N ARG A 970 14.54 12.66 18.53
CA ARG A 970 14.45 13.98 19.13
C ARG A 970 13.26 14.77 18.62
N ALA A 971 13.04 14.78 17.31
CA ALA A 971 11.90 15.45 16.68
C ALA A 971 10.57 14.93 17.24
N ALA A 972 10.46 13.64 17.54
CA ALA A 972 9.27 13.09 18.18
C ALA A 972 8.95 13.74 19.53
N ASP A 973 9.97 14.08 20.35
CA ASP A 973 9.76 14.77 21.62
C ASP A 973 9.38 16.25 21.40
N LEU A 974 9.95 16.91 20.38
CA LEU A 974 9.58 18.28 19.98
C LEU A 974 8.13 18.36 19.50
N ILE A 975 7.70 17.42 18.66
CA ILE A 975 6.34 17.34 18.10
C ILE A 975 5.31 17.06 19.18
N LYS A 976 5.65 16.21 20.15
CA LYS A 976 4.78 15.96 21.32
C LYS A 976 4.71 17.14 22.30
N HIS A 977 5.43 18.24 22.05
CA HIS A 977 5.56 19.38 22.96
C HIS A 977 5.90 18.96 24.40
N LYS A 978 6.79 17.96 24.55
CA LYS A 978 7.17 17.49 25.90
C LYS A 978 7.79 18.64 26.69
N LYS A 979 7.28 18.85 27.91
CA LYS A 979 7.79 19.86 28.85
C LYS A 979 9.28 19.69 29.20
N GLN A 980 9.85 18.50 28.99
CA GLN A 980 11.25 18.21 29.25
C GLN A 980 11.84 17.32 28.13
N ILE A 981 12.69 17.91 27.30
CA ILE A 981 13.59 17.21 26.36
C ILE A 981 14.67 16.50 27.20
N LEU A 982 15.29 15.44 26.66
CA LEU A 982 16.39 14.77 27.37
C LEU A 982 17.52 15.76 27.72
N PRO A 983 18.11 15.66 28.92
CA PRO A 983 19.16 16.58 29.35
C PRO A 983 20.42 16.43 28.48
N PRO A 984 21.17 17.53 28.22
CA PRO A 984 22.43 17.45 27.49
C PRO A 984 23.42 16.50 28.18
N SER A 985 24.17 15.75 27.39
CA SER A 985 25.25 14.88 27.86
C SER A 985 26.46 15.69 28.32
N ALA A 986 27.14 15.19 29.35
CA ALA A 986 28.43 15.69 29.82
C ALA A 986 29.61 14.83 29.35
N ALA A 987 29.39 13.91 28.40
CA ALA A 987 30.44 13.05 27.87
C ALA A 987 31.53 13.88 27.17
N ASN A 988 32.79 13.49 27.37
CA ASN A 988 33.92 14.16 26.74
C ASN A 988 33.97 13.86 25.24
N VAL A 989 34.66 14.71 24.48
CA VAL A 989 34.92 14.47 23.06
C VAL A 989 36.41 14.62 22.87
N TRP A 990 37.04 13.61 22.27
CA TRP A 990 38.46 13.69 21.96
C TRP A 990 38.72 14.87 21.03
N LYS A 991 39.75 15.65 21.37
CA LYS A 991 40.25 16.75 20.53
C LYS A 991 41.70 16.46 20.21
N HIS A 992 42.07 16.65 18.94
CA HIS A 992 43.47 16.67 18.59
C HIS A 992 44.11 17.95 19.14
N ASN A 993 45.26 17.82 19.81
CA ASN A 993 46.01 18.94 20.37
C ASN A 993 46.91 19.60 19.34
#